data_AF-A0A383ZQR7-F1
#
_entry.id   AF-A0A383ZQR7-F1
#
_cell.length_a   1.000
_cell.length_b   1.000
_cell.length_c   1.000
_cell.angle_alpha   90.00
_cell.angle_beta   90.00
_cell.angle_gamma   90.00
#
_symmetry.space_group_name_H-M   'P 1'
#
loop_
_entity.id
_entity.type
_entity.pdbx_description
1 polymer ?
#
loop_
_entity_poly.entity_id
_entity_poly.type
_entity_poly.pdbx_seq_one_letter_code
_entity_poly.pdbx_strand_id
1 'polypeptide(L)'
;MASSAQSGGSSGGPAVPTVQRGIVKMPWAFPAREFLRKKLIGKEVCFTIENKTPQGREYGMIYLGKDTNGENIAESLVTEGLATRREGMRANNPEQNRLSECEEQAKAAKKGMWSEGNGSHTLRDLKYTIENPRHFVDSHHQKPVNAIIEHVRDGSVVRALLLPDYYLVTVMLSGIKCPTFRREADGNETPEPFAAEAKFFTESRLLQRDVQIILESCHNQNILGTILHPNGNITELLLKEGFARCVDWSIAVYTRGAEKLRAAERFAKERRLRIWRDYVAPTANLDQKDKQFVAKVMQVLNADAIVVKLNSGDYKTIHLSSIRPPRLEGENTQDKNKKLRPLYDIPYMFEAREFLRKKLIGKKVNVTVDYIRPASPATETVPAFSERTCATVTIGGINIAEALVSKGLATVIRYRQDDDQRSSHYDELLAAEARAIKNGKGLHSKKEVPIHRVADISGDTQKAKQFLPFLQRAGRSEAVVEYVFSGSRLKLYLPKETCLITFLLAGIECPRGARNLPGLVQEGEPFSEEATLFTKELVLQREVEVEVEGMDKAGNFIGWLHIDGANLSVLLVEHALSKVHFTAERSSYYKSLLSAEEAAKQKKEKVWAHYEEQPVEEVTPVLEEKERSASYKPVFVTEITDDLHFYVQDVETGTQLEKLMENMRNDIASHPPVEGSYAPRRGEFCIAKFVDGEWYRARVEKVESPAKVHVFYIDYGNREILPSSRLGTLPPAFSTRVLPAQATEYAFAFIQVPQDEDARTDAVDSVVRDIQNTQCLLNVEHLSAGCPHVTLQFADSKGDVGLGLVKEGLVMVEVRKEKQFQKVVTEYLNAQESAKSARLNLWRYGDFRADDADEFGYSR
;
A
#
# COMPACT_ATOMS: atom_id res chain seq x y z
N MET A 1 -53.72 43.40 40.60
CA MET A 1 -54.57 42.93 41.71
C MET A 1 -53.67 42.05 42.56
N ALA A 2 -53.13 42.54 43.66
CA ALA A 2 -53.71 42.42 45.02
C ALA A 2 -53.82 40.93 45.47
N SER A 3 -53.24 40.47 46.58
CA SER A 3 -52.76 41.18 47.80
C SER A 3 -51.65 40.43 48.59
N SER A 4 -51.05 41.17 49.53
CA SER A 4 -50.24 40.78 50.73
C SER A 4 -50.70 39.51 51.50
N ALA A 5 -49.93 38.89 52.41
CA ALA A 5 -48.90 39.43 53.33
C ALA A 5 -47.83 38.41 53.82
N GLN A 6 -46.95 38.84 54.75
CA GLN A 6 -45.69 38.22 55.20
C GLN A 6 -45.83 37.12 56.28
N SER A 7 -44.83 36.23 56.39
CA SER A 7 -43.98 36.09 57.60
C SER A 7 -42.83 35.09 57.34
N GLY A 8 -41.73 35.19 58.10
CA GLY A 8 -40.46 34.51 57.80
C GLY A 8 -40.23 33.19 58.56
N GLY A 9 -39.26 32.41 58.08
CA GLY A 9 -38.81 31.18 58.73
C GLY A 9 -37.94 30.33 57.81
N SER A 10 -36.61 30.46 57.91
CA SER A 10 -35.67 29.62 57.17
C SER A 10 -35.56 28.24 57.82
N SER A 11 -36.43 27.31 57.44
CA SER A 11 -36.35 25.91 57.85
C SER A 11 -35.27 25.17 57.05
N GLY A 12 -34.13 24.90 57.69
CA GLY A 12 -33.15 23.96 57.16
C GLY A 12 -33.76 22.56 57.08
N GLY A 13 -34.00 22.06 55.87
CA GLY A 13 -34.36 20.66 55.64
C GLY A 13 -33.25 19.73 56.14
N PRO A 14 -33.59 18.55 56.72
CA PRO A 14 -32.63 17.78 57.50
C PRO A 14 -31.52 17.23 56.63
N ALA A 15 -30.27 17.55 57.00
CA ALA A 15 -29.11 16.82 56.51
C ALA A 15 -29.27 15.36 56.91
N VAL A 16 -29.23 14.45 55.93
CA VAL A 16 -29.20 13.00 56.19
C VAL A 16 -27.93 12.73 57.01
N PRO A 17 -28.04 12.28 58.28
CA PRO A 17 -26.87 12.11 59.11
C PRO A 17 -26.03 10.97 58.55
N THR A 18 -24.82 11.30 58.08
CA THR A 18 -23.83 10.29 57.72
C THR A 18 -23.43 9.58 59.01
N VAL A 19 -24.00 8.41 59.25
CA VAL A 19 -23.65 7.56 60.39
C VAL A 19 -22.23 7.03 60.17
N GLN A 20 -21.24 7.83 60.56
CA GLN A 20 -19.95 7.30 60.95
C GLN A 20 -20.19 6.32 62.11
N ARG A 21 -20.28 5.02 61.78
CA ARG A 21 -20.08 3.97 62.78
C ARG A 21 -18.67 4.16 63.31
N GLY A 22 -18.55 4.80 64.46
CA GLY A 22 -17.29 4.95 65.16
C GLY A 22 -16.69 3.57 65.39
N ILE A 23 -15.62 3.25 64.65
CA ILE A 23 -14.82 2.07 64.93
C ILE A 23 -14.16 2.36 66.27
N VAL A 24 -14.67 1.70 67.33
CA VAL A 24 -14.05 1.74 68.66
C VAL A 24 -12.61 1.25 68.48
N LYS A 25 -11.64 2.15 68.61
CA LYS A 25 -10.21 1.84 68.54
C LYS A 25 -9.83 1.02 69.77
N MET A 26 -10.07 -0.30 69.72
CA MET A 26 -9.76 -1.23 70.79
C MET A 26 -8.24 -1.46 70.86
N PRO A 27 -7.58 -1.20 72.01
CA PRO A 27 -6.20 -1.62 72.24
C PRO A 27 -6.05 -3.14 72.01
N TRP A 28 -4.85 -3.57 71.60
CA TRP A 28 -4.49 -4.97 71.33
C TRP A 28 -5.24 -5.69 70.20
N ALA A 29 -6.35 -5.15 69.68
CA ALA A 29 -7.11 -5.78 68.61
C ALA A 29 -6.32 -5.93 67.28
N PHE A 30 -5.45 -4.98 66.93
CA PHE A 30 -4.57 -5.13 65.77
C PHE A 30 -3.44 -6.15 66.00
N PRO A 31 -2.67 -6.11 67.11
CA PRO A 31 -1.75 -7.19 67.47
C PRO A 31 -2.38 -8.59 67.47
N ALA A 32 -3.59 -8.75 68.04
CA ALA A 32 -4.32 -10.02 68.04
C ALA A 32 -4.64 -10.51 66.61
N ARG A 33 -5.11 -9.60 65.75
CA ARG A 33 -5.33 -9.91 64.32
C ARG A 33 -4.03 -10.30 63.61
N GLU A 34 -2.94 -9.55 63.81
CA GLU A 34 -1.66 -9.83 63.15
C GLU A 34 -1.04 -11.15 63.60
N PHE A 35 -1.20 -11.50 64.86
CA PHE A 35 -0.80 -12.81 65.38
C PHE A 35 -1.53 -13.94 64.65
N LEU A 36 -2.86 -13.90 64.60
CA LEU A 36 -3.66 -14.87 63.82
C LEU A 36 -3.26 -14.87 62.34
N ARG A 37 -3.12 -13.68 61.74
CA ARG A 37 -2.81 -13.52 60.31
C ARG A 37 -1.51 -14.22 59.93
N LYS A 38 -0.42 -13.94 60.66
CA LYS A 38 0.91 -14.50 60.42
C LYS A 38 0.97 -16.01 60.69
N LYS A 39 0.13 -16.51 61.60
CA LYS A 39 0.11 -17.91 62.05
C LYS A 39 -0.77 -18.80 61.17
N LEU A 40 -1.86 -18.27 60.60
CA LEU A 40 -2.89 -19.06 59.91
C LEU A 40 -3.02 -18.82 58.40
N ILE A 41 -2.70 -17.64 57.87
CA ILE A 41 -3.01 -17.34 56.46
C ILE A 41 -2.19 -18.24 55.52
N GLY A 42 -2.91 -19.05 54.72
CA GLY A 42 -2.30 -20.04 53.81
C GLY A 42 -1.81 -21.31 54.50
N LYS A 43 -2.19 -21.57 55.75
CA LYS A 43 -1.92 -22.83 56.46
C LYS A 43 -3.14 -23.75 56.44
N GLU A 44 -2.87 -25.05 56.49
CA GLU A 44 -3.87 -26.09 56.73
C GLU A 44 -4.20 -26.11 58.23
N VAL A 45 -5.50 -26.20 58.55
CA VAL A 45 -5.99 -26.22 59.94
C VAL A 45 -7.05 -27.31 60.10
N CYS A 46 -7.04 -27.94 61.27
CA CYS A 46 -8.13 -28.79 61.76
C CYS A 46 -9.00 -27.96 62.69
N PHE A 47 -10.31 -28.18 62.71
CA PHE A 47 -11.20 -27.48 63.63
C PHE A 47 -12.32 -28.38 64.13
N THR A 48 -12.76 -28.12 65.36
CA THR A 48 -13.96 -28.71 65.97
C THR A 48 -15.06 -27.65 66.04
N ILE A 49 -16.32 -28.08 66.11
CA ILE A 49 -17.45 -27.19 66.38
C ILE A 49 -18.15 -27.68 67.64
N GLU A 50 -18.15 -26.86 68.68
CA GLU A 50 -18.76 -27.14 69.99
C GLU A 50 -20.17 -26.58 70.10
N ASN A 51 -20.42 -25.40 69.52
CA ASN A 51 -21.67 -24.68 69.70
C ASN A 51 -22.06 -23.89 68.44
N LYS A 52 -23.34 -23.98 68.05
CA LYS A 52 -23.94 -23.19 66.98
C LYS A 52 -25.06 -22.34 67.55
N THR A 53 -24.98 -21.02 67.40
CA THR A 53 -26.03 -20.13 67.89
C THR A 53 -27.19 -20.03 66.90
N PRO A 54 -28.42 -19.69 67.35
CA PRO A 54 -29.55 -19.41 66.47
C PRO A 54 -29.32 -18.29 65.44
N GLN A 55 -28.28 -17.48 65.64
CA GLN A 55 -27.85 -16.40 64.75
C GLN A 55 -26.80 -16.85 63.72
N GLY A 56 -26.56 -18.16 63.57
CA GLY A 56 -25.65 -18.74 62.57
C GLY A 56 -24.16 -18.58 62.89
N ARG A 57 -23.78 -18.26 64.14
CA ARG A 57 -22.36 -18.25 64.55
C ARG A 57 -21.97 -19.61 65.10
N GLU A 58 -20.89 -20.15 64.59
CA GLU A 58 -20.28 -21.41 65.05
C GLU A 58 -19.05 -21.10 65.91
N TYR A 59 -18.89 -21.82 67.00
CA TYR A 59 -17.77 -21.71 67.95
C TYR A 59 -17.16 -23.09 68.18
N GLY A 60 -15.83 -23.14 68.28
CA GLY A 60 -15.06 -24.32 68.63
C GLY A 60 -13.55 -24.07 68.51
N MET A 61 -12.74 -25.11 68.65
CA MET A 61 -11.27 -24.99 68.63
C MET A 61 -10.70 -25.07 67.21
N ILE A 62 -9.58 -24.37 67.00
CA ILE A 62 -8.79 -24.41 65.77
C ILE A 62 -7.38 -24.87 66.12
N TYR A 63 -6.90 -25.88 65.40
CA TYR A 63 -5.61 -26.54 65.56
C TYR A 63 -4.76 -26.35 64.29
N LEU A 64 -3.50 -25.95 64.44
CA LEU A 64 -2.59 -25.76 63.32
C LEU A 64 -2.05 -27.12 62.83
N GLY A 65 -2.47 -27.56 61.64
CA GLY A 65 -2.11 -28.86 61.07
C GLY A 65 -3.32 -29.62 60.51
N LYS A 66 -3.16 -30.94 60.36
CA LYS A 66 -4.16 -31.84 59.75
C LYS A 66 -5.13 -32.47 60.77
N ASP A 67 -4.74 -32.48 62.03
CA ASP A 67 -5.47 -33.11 63.12
C ASP A 67 -5.49 -32.22 64.38
N THR A 68 -6.11 -32.71 65.44
CA THR A 68 -6.20 -32.03 66.73
C THR A 68 -4.96 -32.20 67.62
N ASN A 69 -3.88 -32.82 67.12
CA ASN A 69 -2.58 -32.88 67.81
C ASN A 69 -1.74 -31.64 67.53
N GLY A 70 -2.15 -30.83 66.55
CA GLY A 70 -1.59 -29.53 66.25
C GLY A 70 -1.75 -28.50 67.36
N GLU A 71 -1.08 -27.37 67.20
CA GLU A 71 -1.10 -26.28 68.18
C GLU A 71 -2.47 -25.59 68.25
N ASN A 72 -3.09 -25.52 69.44
CA ASN A 72 -4.38 -24.86 69.63
C ASN A 72 -4.22 -23.32 69.57
N ILE A 73 -4.97 -22.70 68.66
CA ILE A 73 -4.89 -21.27 68.37
C ILE A 73 -5.56 -20.41 69.46
N ALA A 74 -6.59 -20.91 70.13
CA ALA A 74 -7.23 -20.21 71.24
C ALA A 74 -6.27 -20.14 72.44
N GLU A 75 -5.63 -21.28 72.79
CA GLU A 75 -4.57 -21.34 73.80
C GLU A 75 -3.41 -20.40 73.43
N SER A 76 -2.96 -20.41 72.17
CA SER A 76 -1.92 -19.49 71.67
C SER A 76 -2.25 -18.01 71.89
N LEU A 77 -3.48 -17.59 71.56
CA LEU A 77 -3.92 -16.19 71.69
C LEU A 77 -4.01 -15.74 73.15
N VAL A 78 -4.50 -16.61 74.03
CA VAL A 78 -4.64 -16.29 75.45
C VAL A 78 -3.26 -16.22 76.12
N THR A 79 -2.34 -17.15 75.80
CA THR A 79 -0.95 -17.16 76.32
C THR A 79 -0.15 -15.91 75.94
N GLU A 80 -0.39 -15.32 74.76
CA GLU A 80 0.22 -14.05 74.37
C GLU A 80 -0.54 -12.80 74.88
N GLY A 81 -1.59 -12.97 75.69
CA GLY A 81 -2.39 -11.87 76.22
C GLY A 81 -3.16 -11.10 75.14
N LEU A 82 -3.50 -11.76 74.03
CA LEU A 82 -4.17 -11.17 72.87
C LEU A 82 -5.68 -11.50 72.83
N ALA A 83 -6.13 -12.42 73.68
CA ALA A 83 -7.54 -12.71 73.97
C ALA A 83 -7.71 -13.05 75.46
N THR A 84 -8.94 -12.96 75.96
CA THR A 84 -9.33 -13.49 77.27
C THR A 84 -10.27 -14.68 77.09
N ARG A 85 -10.32 -15.58 78.09
CA ARG A 85 -11.40 -16.58 78.15
C ARG A 85 -12.75 -15.90 78.42
N ARG A 86 -13.84 -16.64 78.19
CA ARG A 86 -15.20 -16.17 78.47
C ARG A 86 -15.63 -16.58 79.88
N GLU A 87 -15.94 -15.60 80.72
CA GLU A 87 -16.48 -15.84 82.06
C GLU A 87 -17.90 -16.45 82.03
N GLY A 88 -18.24 -17.24 83.05
CA GLY A 88 -19.58 -17.82 83.23
C GLY A 88 -19.85 -19.17 82.54
N MET A 89 -18.87 -19.77 81.85
CA MET A 89 -18.96 -21.15 81.35
C MET A 89 -18.70 -22.17 82.46
N ARG A 90 -19.34 -23.36 82.41
CA ARG A 90 -19.24 -24.39 83.47
C ARG A 90 -17.80 -24.89 83.62
N ALA A 91 -17.27 -24.90 84.85
CA ALA A 91 -15.87 -25.19 85.20
C ALA A 91 -15.42 -26.67 85.04
N ASN A 92 -16.16 -27.49 84.30
CA ASN A 92 -15.86 -28.92 84.11
C ASN A 92 -15.44 -29.26 82.66
N ASN A 93 -15.09 -28.28 81.81
CA ASN A 93 -14.44 -28.55 80.52
C ASN A 93 -12.90 -28.47 80.68
N PRO A 94 -12.14 -29.55 80.44
CA PRO A 94 -10.67 -29.54 80.42
C PRO A 94 -10.04 -28.42 79.55
N GLU A 95 -10.67 -28.05 78.44
CA GLU A 95 -10.19 -26.98 77.54
C GLU A 95 -10.33 -25.60 78.19
N GLN A 96 -11.38 -25.37 78.98
CA GLN A 96 -11.53 -24.11 79.73
C GLN A 96 -10.51 -24.00 80.87
N ASN A 97 -10.12 -25.12 81.47
CA ASN A 97 -9.06 -25.15 82.47
C ASN A 97 -7.71 -24.77 81.84
N ARG A 98 -7.36 -25.37 80.68
CA ARG A 98 -6.17 -24.98 79.92
C ARG A 98 -6.16 -23.51 79.52
N LEU A 99 -7.30 -22.97 79.05
CA LEU A 99 -7.41 -21.54 78.73
C LEU A 99 -7.26 -20.66 79.98
N SER A 100 -7.68 -21.11 81.16
CA SER A 100 -7.43 -20.40 82.44
C SER A 100 -5.95 -20.42 82.81
N GLU A 101 -5.27 -21.56 82.69
CA GLU A 101 -3.82 -21.68 82.90
C GLU A 101 -3.02 -20.77 81.94
N CYS A 102 -3.40 -20.73 80.66
CA CYS A 102 -2.82 -19.83 79.66
C CYS A 102 -3.03 -18.34 80.04
N GLU A 103 -4.20 -18.00 80.57
CA GLU A 103 -4.55 -16.62 80.96
C GLU A 103 -3.74 -16.17 82.19
N GLU A 104 -3.58 -17.06 83.17
CA GLU A 104 -2.75 -16.83 84.36
C GLU A 104 -1.27 -16.68 83.99
N GLN A 105 -0.76 -17.49 83.06
CA GLN A 105 0.59 -17.34 82.51
C GLN A 105 0.77 -15.98 81.81
N ALA A 106 -0.18 -15.55 80.98
CA ALA A 106 -0.13 -14.27 80.28
C ALA A 106 -0.17 -13.07 81.26
N LYS A 107 -0.95 -13.17 82.34
CA LYS A 107 -0.99 -12.18 83.44
C LYS A 107 0.33 -12.13 84.20
N ALA A 108 0.86 -13.28 84.62
CA ALA A 108 2.13 -13.37 85.35
C ALA A 108 3.31 -12.83 84.51
N ALA A 109 3.31 -13.11 83.20
CA ALA A 109 4.30 -12.62 82.25
C ALA A 109 4.04 -11.18 81.74
N LYS A 110 2.98 -10.50 82.22
CA LYS A 110 2.57 -9.15 81.78
C LYS A 110 2.49 -8.98 80.25
N LYS A 111 1.98 -10.02 79.56
CA LYS A 111 1.89 -10.05 78.08
C LYS A 111 0.62 -9.38 77.58
N GLY A 112 0.71 -8.78 76.38
CA GLY A 112 -0.45 -8.24 75.66
C GLY A 112 -1.26 -7.25 76.51
N MET A 113 -2.56 -7.47 76.62
CA MET A 113 -3.47 -6.63 77.42
C MET A 113 -3.20 -6.64 78.94
N TRP A 114 -2.33 -7.52 79.43
CA TRP A 114 -1.87 -7.57 80.82
C TRP A 114 -0.55 -6.81 81.06
N SER A 115 -0.01 -6.15 80.03
CA SER A 115 1.15 -5.27 80.16
C SER A 115 0.82 -3.94 80.84
N GLU A 116 1.85 -3.21 81.28
CA GLU A 116 1.67 -1.94 81.99
C GLU A 116 1.26 -0.80 81.04
N GLY A 117 0.16 -0.13 81.38
CA GLY A 117 -0.39 1.00 80.62
C GLY A 117 -1.72 0.68 79.91
N ASN A 118 -2.26 1.66 79.18
CA ASN A 118 -3.58 1.53 78.53
C ASN A 118 -3.54 0.92 77.12
N GLY A 119 -2.39 0.35 76.70
CA GLY A 119 -2.20 -0.22 75.36
C GLY A 119 -2.31 0.78 74.19
N SER A 120 -2.34 2.09 74.44
CA SER A 120 -2.52 3.13 73.40
C SER A 120 -1.48 3.08 72.28
N HIS A 121 -0.24 2.66 72.57
CA HIS A 121 0.82 2.45 71.57
C HIS A 121 0.49 1.35 70.54
N THR A 122 -0.50 0.49 70.79
CA THR A 122 -0.98 -0.53 69.84
C THR A 122 -2.01 0.01 68.84
N LEU A 123 -2.49 1.24 69.04
CA LEU A 123 -3.48 1.88 68.17
C LEU A 123 -2.81 2.44 66.93
N ARG A 124 -3.17 1.90 65.76
CA ARG A 124 -2.76 2.47 64.46
C ARG A 124 -3.47 3.80 64.20
N ASP A 125 -2.73 4.73 63.62
CA ASP A 125 -3.30 5.87 62.93
C ASP A 125 -3.50 5.53 61.45
N LEU A 126 -4.73 5.13 61.09
CA LEU A 126 -5.07 4.72 59.73
C LEU A 126 -5.32 5.94 58.85
N LYS A 127 -4.46 6.14 57.85
CA LYS A 127 -4.52 7.28 56.93
C LYS A 127 -5.23 6.87 55.64
N TYR A 128 -6.43 7.40 55.42
CA TYR A 128 -7.30 7.03 54.28
C TYR A 128 -7.16 7.95 53.05
N THR A 129 -6.48 9.08 53.22
CA THR A 129 -6.34 10.14 52.21
C THR A 129 -4.87 10.53 52.15
N ILE A 130 -4.33 10.64 50.94
CA ILE A 130 -2.99 11.22 50.71
C ILE A 130 -3.21 12.63 50.15
N GLU A 131 -2.61 13.65 50.77
CA GLU A 131 -2.81 15.06 50.36
C GLU A 131 -2.30 15.35 48.95
N ASN A 132 -1.10 14.86 48.63
CA ASN A 132 -0.52 14.92 47.30
C ASN A 132 -0.09 13.51 46.85
N PRO A 133 -1.00 12.72 46.23
CA PRO A 133 -0.72 11.35 45.80
C PRO A 133 0.47 11.25 44.84
N ARG A 134 0.69 12.27 44.01
CA ARG A 134 1.79 12.28 43.03
C ARG A 134 3.14 12.43 43.71
N HIS A 135 3.29 13.45 44.56
CA HIS A 135 4.50 13.62 45.37
C HIS A 135 4.77 12.42 46.28
N PHE A 136 3.72 11.82 46.85
CA PHE A 136 3.84 10.59 47.64
C PHE A 136 4.39 9.43 46.82
N VAL A 137 3.89 9.17 45.61
CA VAL A 137 4.46 8.11 44.74
C VAL A 137 5.89 8.44 44.32
N ASP A 138 6.14 9.67 43.88
CA ASP A 138 7.46 10.11 43.39
C ASP A 138 8.54 10.02 44.48
N SER A 139 8.21 10.33 45.75
CA SER A 139 9.15 10.31 46.88
C SER A 139 9.59 8.90 47.31
N HIS A 140 8.84 7.86 46.94
CA HIS A 140 9.25 6.47 47.18
C HIS A 140 10.28 5.96 46.15
N HIS A 141 10.55 6.71 45.07
CA HIS A 141 11.55 6.40 44.06
C HIS A 141 11.48 4.95 43.52
N GLN A 142 10.26 4.44 43.32
CA GLN A 142 9.98 3.07 42.86
C GLN A 142 10.57 1.95 43.76
N LYS A 143 10.92 2.25 45.01
CA LYS A 143 11.37 1.25 45.98
C LYS A 143 10.16 0.42 46.46
N PRO A 144 10.31 -0.90 46.67
CA PRO A 144 9.23 -1.73 47.21
C PRO A 144 8.87 -1.30 48.63
N VAL A 145 7.59 -0.99 48.86
CA VAL A 145 7.02 -0.64 50.16
C VAL A 145 6.35 -1.86 50.76
N ASN A 146 6.69 -2.23 51.99
CA ASN A 146 6.03 -3.34 52.69
C ASN A 146 4.54 -3.01 52.91
N ALA A 147 3.65 -3.97 52.65
CA ALA A 147 2.21 -3.76 52.80
C ALA A 147 1.48 -5.06 53.16
N ILE A 148 0.24 -4.91 53.65
CA ILE A 148 -0.70 -6.01 53.87
C ILE A 148 -1.91 -5.78 52.97
N ILE A 149 -2.36 -6.79 52.22
CA ILE A 149 -3.58 -6.67 51.41
C ILE A 149 -4.80 -6.89 52.31
N GLU A 150 -5.56 -5.82 52.52
CA GLU A 150 -6.72 -5.78 53.42
C GLU A 150 -8.01 -6.27 52.73
N HIS A 151 -8.15 -6.03 51.43
CA HIS A 151 -9.33 -6.43 50.65
C HIS A 151 -8.99 -6.51 49.15
N VAL A 152 -9.61 -7.44 48.42
CA VAL A 152 -9.54 -7.53 46.96
C VAL A 152 -10.90 -7.12 46.39
N ARG A 153 -10.92 -6.09 45.55
CA ARG A 153 -12.16 -5.61 44.91
C ARG A 153 -12.52 -6.47 43.72
N ASP A 154 -11.57 -6.59 42.80
CA ASP A 154 -11.58 -7.42 41.59
C ASP A 154 -10.17 -7.97 41.36
N GLY A 155 -9.96 -8.76 40.30
CA GLY A 155 -8.65 -9.37 40.02
C GLY A 155 -7.50 -8.36 39.84
N SER A 156 -7.77 -7.10 39.51
CA SER A 156 -6.77 -6.06 39.25
C SER A 156 -6.76 -4.90 40.24
N VAL A 157 -7.68 -4.86 41.22
CA VAL A 157 -7.80 -3.75 42.18
C VAL A 157 -7.92 -4.27 43.61
N VAL A 158 -7.02 -3.79 44.48
CA VAL A 158 -6.96 -4.17 45.91
C VAL A 158 -6.94 -2.94 46.82
N ARG A 159 -7.26 -3.15 48.10
CA ARG A 159 -6.91 -2.23 49.18
C ARG A 159 -5.67 -2.77 49.89
N ALA A 160 -4.64 -1.95 49.98
CA ALA A 160 -3.40 -2.27 50.67
C ALA A 160 -3.17 -1.31 51.82
N LEU A 161 -2.71 -1.84 52.95
CA LEU A 161 -2.20 -1.07 54.08
C LEU A 161 -0.68 -0.97 53.93
N LEU A 162 -0.16 0.21 53.59
CA LEU A 162 1.28 0.47 53.49
C LEU A 162 1.89 0.58 54.89
N LEU A 163 3.08 0.00 55.07
CA LEU A 163 3.83 -0.03 56.32
C LEU A 163 5.17 0.72 56.17
N PRO A 164 5.66 1.41 57.22
CA PRO A 164 5.11 1.43 58.58
C PRO A 164 3.98 2.46 58.81
N ASP A 165 3.78 3.41 57.89
CA ASP A 165 2.98 4.63 58.14
C ASP A 165 1.44 4.47 58.11
N TYR A 166 0.96 3.24 57.91
CA TYR A 166 -0.45 2.85 57.97
C TYR A 166 -1.41 3.58 57.00
N TYR A 167 -0.93 3.92 55.81
CA TYR A 167 -1.78 4.42 54.72
C TYR A 167 -2.63 3.29 54.11
N LEU A 168 -3.95 3.41 54.15
CA LEU A 168 -4.88 2.47 53.52
C LEU A 168 -5.28 2.96 52.13
N VAL A 169 -4.55 2.49 51.12
CA VAL A 169 -4.65 2.95 49.72
C VAL A 169 -5.43 1.98 48.84
N THR A 170 -6.01 2.48 47.74
CA THR A 170 -6.41 1.63 46.61
C THR A 170 -5.20 1.43 45.72
N VAL A 171 -4.84 0.18 45.43
CA VAL A 171 -3.81 -0.17 44.44
C VAL A 171 -4.49 -0.84 43.26
N MET A 172 -4.30 -0.27 42.07
CA MET A 172 -4.65 -0.85 40.79
C MET A 172 -3.37 -1.45 40.19
N LEU A 173 -3.43 -2.71 39.75
CA LEU A 173 -2.29 -3.39 39.14
C LEU A 173 -1.91 -2.69 37.83
N SER A 174 -0.67 -2.21 37.78
CA SER A 174 -0.12 -1.54 36.60
C SER A 174 0.05 -2.48 35.42
N GLY A 175 -0.12 -1.93 34.22
CA GLY A 175 0.02 -2.65 32.95
C GLY A 175 -1.17 -3.52 32.53
N ILE A 176 -2.17 -3.78 33.40
CA ILE A 176 -3.25 -4.74 33.11
C ILE A 176 -4.65 -4.25 33.48
N LYS A 177 -5.66 -4.99 33.02
CA LYS A 177 -7.06 -4.88 33.46
C LYS A 177 -7.73 -6.26 33.47
N CYS A 178 -8.33 -6.63 34.60
CA CYS A 178 -9.20 -7.80 34.71
C CYS A 178 -10.65 -7.47 34.28
N PRO A 179 -11.49 -8.49 33.98
CA PRO A 179 -12.94 -8.36 34.03
C PRO A 179 -13.38 -7.83 35.40
N THR A 180 -14.41 -6.98 35.39
CA THR A 180 -14.86 -6.21 36.55
C THR A 180 -16.29 -6.56 36.94
N PHE A 181 -16.71 -6.11 38.12
CA PHE A 181 -18.11 -6.18 38.55
C PHE A 181 -18.81 -4.91 38.06
N ARG A 182 -19.76 -5.06 37.14
CA ARG A 182 -20.56 -3.95 36.61
C ARG A 182 -21.62 -3.60 37.65
N ARG A 183 -21.68 -2.32 38.02
CA ARG A 183 -22.68 -1.83 38.96
C ARG A 183 -23.89 -1.30 38.20
N GLU A 184 -25.06 -1.85 38.49
CA GLU A 184 -26.33 -1.46 37.88
C GLU A 184 -26.96 -0.29 38.62
N ALA A 185 -27.99 0.34 38.02
CA ALA A 185 -28.58 1.58 38.52
C ALA A 185 -29.34 1.41 39.85
N ASP A 186 -29.75 0.18 40.16
CA ASP A 186 -30.35 -0.23 41.45
C ASP A 186 -29.30 -0.44 42.56
N GLY A 187 -28.01 -0.43 42.20
CA GLY A 187 -26.88 -0.65 43.11
C GLY A 187 -26.37 -2.10 43.17
N ASN A 188 -27.00 -3.06 42.49
CA ASN A 188 -26.52 -4.44 42.39
C ASN A 188 -25.24 -4.52 41.54
N GLU A 189 -24.42 -5.55 41.77
CA GLU A 189 -23.17 -5.79 41.04
C GLU A 189 -23.24 -7.11 40.25
N THR A 190 -23.23 -7.03 38.92
CA THR A 190 -23.19 -8.18 38.02
C THR A 190 -21.75 -8.43 37.51
N PRO A 191 -21.17 -9.63 37.70
CA PRO A 191 -19.80 -9.92 37.26
C PRO A 191 -19.71 -10.02 35.74
N GLU A 192 -18.70 -9.38 35.15
CA GLU A 192 -18.27 -9.71 33.78
C GLU A 192 -17.75 -11.17 33.72
N PRO A 193 -17.78 -11.83 32.55
CA PRO A 193 -17.25 -13.19 32.40
C PRO A 193 -15.83 -13.32 32.97
N PHE A 194 -15.61 -14.34 33.80
CA PHE A 194 -14.36 -14.62 34.53
C PHE A 194 -13.98 -13.60 35.64
N ALA A 195 -14.81 -12.61 35.97
CA ALA A 195 -14.50 -11.62 37.01
C ALA A 195 -14.45 -12.22 38.43
N ALA A 196 -15.38 -13.13 38.75
CA ALA A 196 -15.43 -13.80 40.04
C ALA A 196 -14.19 -14.70 40.26
N GLU A 197 -13.81 -15.45 39.24
CA GLU A 197 -12.64 -16.32 39.24
C GLU A 197 -11.32 -15.52 39.26
N ALA A 198 -11.24 -14.38 38.56
CA ALA A 198 -10.09 -13.47 38.61
C ALA A 198 -9.91 -12.84 40.01
N LYS A 199 -11.03 -12.46 40.64
CA LYS A 199 -11.05 -11.98 42.03
C LYS A 199 -10.56 -13.09 42.98
N PHE A 200 -11.16 -14.27 42.93
CA PHE A 200 -10.77 -15.42 43.76
C PHE A 200 -9.30 -15.84 43.56
N PHE A 201 -8.80 -15.79 42.32
CA PHE A 201 -7.40 -16.07 42.00
C PHE A 201 -6.43 -15.12 42.72
N THR A 202 -6.85 -13.87 42.88
CA THR A 202 -6.09 -12.81 43.56
C THR A 202 -6.24 -12.91 45.08
N GLU A 203 -7.47 -13.16 45.58
CA GLU A 203 -7.75 -13.37 47.01
C GLU A 203 -6.96 -14.54 47.58
N SER A 204 -7.05 -15.72 46.96
CA SER A 204 -6.33 -16.94 47.37
C SER A 204 -4.81 -16.80 47.41
N ARG A 205 -4.25 -15.80 46.72
CA ARG A 205 -2.80 -15.53 46.64
C ARG A 205 -2.32 -14.39 47.53
N LEU A 206 -3.15 -13.36 47.75
CA LEU A 206 -2.71 -12.10 48.35
C LEU A 206 -3.49 -11.68 49.60
N LEU A 207 -4.75 -12.08 49.77
CA LEU A 207 -5.60 -11.55 50.83
C LEU A 207 -5.00 -11.83 52.21
N GLN A 208 -4.83 -10.77 53.00
CA GLN A 208 -4.18 -10.78 54.32
C GLN A 208 -2.73 -11.30 54.35
N ARG A 209 -2.02 -11.30 53.21
CA ARG A 209 -0.58 -11.62 53.17
C ARG A 209 0.28 -10.37 53.21
N ASP A 210 1.48 -10.55 53.75
CA ASP A 210 2.57 -9.58 53.62
C ASP A 210 3.07 -9.60 52.17
N VAL A 211 3.14 -8.41 51.57
CA VAL A 211 3.59 -8.18 50.19
C VAL A 211 4.51 -6.97 50.17
N GLN A 212 5.19 -6.76 49.04
CA GLN A 212 5.84 -5.49 48.74
C GLN A 212 5.18 -4.86 47.52
N ILE A 213 4.90 -3.56 47.58
CA ILE A 213 4.24 -2.83 46.50
C ILE A 213 5.20 -1.77 45.98
N ILE A 214 5.49 -1.82 44.68
CA ILE A 214 6.20 -0.74 43.99
C ILE A 214 5.14 0.25 43.52
N LEU A 215 5.21 1.49 44.02
CA LEU A 215 4.34 2.58 43.62
C LEU A 215 4.92 3.22 42.35
N GLU A 216 4.14 3.28 41.27
CA GLU A 216 4.64 3.66 39.94
C GLU A 216 3.98 4.93 39.40
N SER A 217 2.69 5.13 39.68
CA SER A 217 1.93 6.33 39.30
C SER A 217 0.66 6.45 40.17
N CYS A 218 -0.12 7.50 39.99
CA CYS A 218 -1.41 7.67 40.66
C CYS A 218 -2.45 8.33 39.75
N HIS A 219 -3.72 8.01 39.97
CA HIS A 219 -4.85 8.75 39.43
C HIS A 219 -5.83 9.05 40.58
N ASN A 220 -5.92 10.33 40.97
CA ASN A 220 -6.55 10.77 42.21
C ASN A 220 -5.99 9.97 43.40
N GLN A 221 -6.85 9.42 44.27
CA GLN A 221 -6.43 8.59 45.42
C GLN A 221 -6.14 7.11 45.09
N ASN A 222 -6.20 6.72 43.80
CA ASN A 222 -5.84 5.36 43.39
C ASN A 222 -4.39 5.33 42.92
N ILE A 223 -3.58 4.46 43.53
CA ILE A 223 -2.19 4.23 43.14
C ILE A 223 -2.15 3.15 42.05
N LEU A 224 -1.32 3.36 41.04
CA LEU A 224 -0.88 2.32 40.11
C LEU A 224 0.41 1.72 40.65
N GLY A 225 0.47 0.40 40.74
CA GLY A 225 1.67 -0.27 41.24
C GLY A 225 1.70 -1.77 41.02
N THR A 226 2.92 -2.31 41.14
CA THR A 226 3.17 -3.75 41.04
C THR A 226 3.19 -4.37 42.43
N ILE A 227 2.42 -5.45 42.65
CA ILE A 227 2.42 -6.20 43.91
C ILE A 227 3.33 -7.43 43.78
N LEU A 228 4.38 -7.45 44.58
CA LEU A 228 5.36 -8.52 44.70
C LEU A 228 5.04 -9.37 45.94
N HIS A 229 4.77 -10.65 45.71
CA HIS A 229 4.65 -11.67 46.76
C HIS A 229 5.80 -12.68 46.58
N PRO A 230 6.30 -13.37 47.63
CA PRO A 230 7.40 -14.34 47.50
C PRO A 230 7.17 -15.42 46.43
N ASN A 231 5.91 -15.80 46.19
CA ASN A 231 5.51 -16.78 45.16
C ASN A 231 5.33 -16.18 43.75
N GLY A 232 5.75 -14.93 43.51
CA GLY A 232 5.76 -14.29 42.18
C GLY A 232 4.94 -13.00 42.07
N ASN A 233 4.99 -12.42 40.87
CA ASN A 233 4.28 -11.19 40.50
C ASN A 233 2.83 -11.52 40.08
N ILE A 234 1.84 -11.03 40.83
CA ILE A 234 0.43 -11.31 40.56
C ILE A 234 -0.01 -10.82 39.17
N THR A 235 0.54 -9.70 38.70
CA THR A 235 0.21 -9.07 37.41
C THR A 235 0.56 -9.99 36.24
N GLU A 236 1.74 -10.60 36.26
CA GLU A 236 2.19 -11.57 35.26
C GLU A 236 1.36 -12.88 35.32
N LEU A 237 1.01 -13.33 36.53
CA LEU A 237 0.21 -14.54 36.74
C LEU A 237 -1.23 -14.39 36.19
N LEU A 238 -1.88 -13.25 36.45
CA LEU A 238 -3.23 -12.97 35.94
C LEU A 238 -3.29 -12.95 34.41
N LEU A 239 -2.28 -12.37 33.74
CA LEU A 239 -2.18 -12.40 32.29
C LEU A 239 -1.92 -13.81 31.75
N LYS A 240 -0.97 -14.55 32.34
CA LYS A 240 -0.58 -15.90 31.90
C LYS A 240 -1.74 -16.89 31.98
N GLU A 241 -2.61 -16.69 32.96
CA GLU A 241 -3.85 -17.45 33.14
C GLU A 241 -5.00 -16.94 32.26
N GLY A 242 -4.88 -15.79 31.59
CA GLY A 242 -5.97 -15.21 30.79
C GLY A 242 -7.09 -14.59 31.63
N PHE A 243 -6.82 -14.19 32.87
CA PHE A 243 -7.73 -13.39 33.69
C PHE A 243 -7.61 -11.87 33.44
N ALA A 244 -6.64 -11.44 32.63
CA ALA A 244 -6.40 -10.04 32.36
C ALA A 244 -5.97 -9.81 30.90
N ARG A 245 -6.13 -8.56 30.45
CA ARG A 245 -5.54 -8.03 29.22
C ARG A 245 -4.54 -6.92 29.55
N CYS A 246 -3.51 -6.74 28.72
CA CYS A 246 -2.55 -5.64 28.84
C CYS A 246 -3.21 -4.30 28.47
N VAL A 247 -2.81 -3.22 29.13
CA VAL A 247 -3.42 -1.88 28.95
C VAL A 247 -2.35 -0.81 28.74
N ASP A 248 -2.27 -0.30 27.51
CA ASP A 248 -1.15 0.50 27.02
C ASP A 248 -0.86 1.78 27.82
N TRP A 249 -1.88 2.47 28.34
CA TRP A 249 -1.68 3.70 29.11
C TRP A 249 -1.09 3.45 30.51
N SER A 250 -1.32 2.26 31.09
CA SER A 250 -0.77 1.87 32.39
C SER A 250 0.50 1.01 32.27
N ILE A 251 0.73 0.37 31.11
CA ILE A 251 1.97 -0.39 30.86
C ILE A 251 3.18 0.54 30.70
N ALA A 252 2.95 1.79 30.24
CA ALA A 252 4.00 2.80 30.08
C ALA A 252 4.66 3.26 31.40
N VAL A 253 4.04 2.99 32.56
CA VAL A 253 4.60 3.26 33.90
C VAL A 253 5.10 1.99 34.61
N TYR A 254 4.94 0.81 34.00
CA TYR A 254 5.29 -0.48 34.60
C TYR A 254 6.80 -0.71 34.64
N THR A 255 7.34 -0.94 35.84
CA THR A 255 8.79 -0.92 36.10
C THR A 255 9.50 -2.26 35.99
N ARG A 256 8.77 -3.37 35.81
CA ARG A 256 9.33 -4.74 35.91
C ARG A 256 9.62 -5.43 34.57
N GLY A 257 9.42 -4.72 33.47
CA GLY A 257 9.62 -5.21 32.10
C GLY A 257 8.28 -5.52 31.42
N ALA A 258 7.79 -4.59 30.60
CA ALA A 258 6.51 -4.70 29.88
C ALA A 258 6.48 -5.92 28.94
N GLU A 259 7.63 -6.34 28.44
CA GLU A 259 7.80 -7.53 27.60
C GLU A 259 7.31 -8.82 28.27
N LYS A 260 7.42 -8.92 29.61
CA LYS A 260 6.92 -10.08 30.38
C LYS A 260 5.40 -10.12 30.42
N LEU A 261 4.76 -8.94 30.54
CA LEU A 261 3.30 -8.83 30.50
C LEU A 261 2.78 -9.20 29.11
N ARG A 262 3.38 -8.64 28.05
CA ARG A 262 3.03 -8.99 26.66
C ARG A 262 3.24 -10.48 26.35
N ALA A 263 4.31 -11.09 26.85
CA ALA A 263 4.57 -12.52 26.70
C ALA A 263 3.52 -13.38 27.45
N ALA A 264 3.14 -12.98 28.66
CA ALA A 264 2.10 -13.66 29.45
C ALA A 264 0.72 -13.57 28.77
N GLU A 265 0.34 -12.41 28.24
CA GLU A 265 -0.90 -12.23 27.47
C GLU A 265 -0.88 -13.07 26.18
N ARG A 266 0.24 -13.06 25.44
CA ARG A 266 0.39 -13.85 24.21
C ARG A 266 0.22 -15.35 24.48
N PHE A 267 0.84 -15.85 25.54
CA PHE A 267 0.71 -17.25 25.98
C PHE A 267 -0.76 -17.63 26.28
N ALA A 268 -1.53 -16.73 26.90
CA ALA A 268 -2.95 -16.96 27.16
C ALA A 268 -3.82 -16.87 25.88
N LYS A 269 -3.49 -15.96 24.95
CA LYS A 269 -4.11 -15.86 23.62
C LYS A 269 -3.89 -17.11 22.77
N GLU A 270 -2.66 -17.57 22.64
CA GLU A 270 -2.27 -18.77 21.88
C GLU A 270 -2.98 -20.04 22.39
N ARG A 271 -3.19 -20.13 23.71
CA ARG A 271 -3.88 -21.24 24.38
C ARG A 271 -5.38 -21.03 24.56
N ARG A 272 -5.94 -19.92 24.07
CA ARG A 272 -7.35 -19.53 24.20
C ARG A 272 -7.87 -19.63 25.64
N LEU A 273 -7.11 -19.14 26.61
CA LEU A 273 -7.45 -19.24 28.03
C LEU A 273 -8.47 -18.17 28.44
N ARG A 274 -9.56 -18.61 29.07
CA ARG A 274 -10.54 -17.76 29.80
C ARG A 274 -11.07 -16.61 28.95
N ILE A 275 -10.65 -15.35 29.17
CA ILE A 275 -11.13 -14.20 28.37
C ILE A 275 -10.75 -14.32 26.88
N TRP A 276 -9.76 -15.15 26.55
CA TRP A 276 -9.29 -15.41 25.19
C TRP A 276 -9.88 -16.68 24.56
N ARG A 277 -10.90 -17.32 25.16
CA ARG A 277 -11.49 -18.57 24.64
C ARG A 277 -11.95 -18.48 23.18
N ASP A 278 -12.47 -17.31 22.81
CA ASP A 278 -13.02 -17.01 21.48
C ASP A 278 -11.99 -16.24 20.59
N TYR A 279 -10.71 -16.20 20.98
CA TYR A 279 -9.69 -15.41 20.30
C TYR A 279 -9.29 -16.00 18.94
N VAL A 280 -9.36 -15.13 17.92
CA VAL A 280 -8.86 -15.35 16.56
C VAL A 280 -7.80 -14.30 16.26
N ALA A 281 -6.59 -14.74 15.90
CA ALA A 281 -5.52 -13.82 15.55
C ALA A 281 -5.83 -13.08 14.23
N PRO A 282 -5.46 -11.79 14.07
CA PRO A 282 -5.66 -11.03 12.82
C PRO A 282 -5.03 -11.68 11.58
N THR A 283 -4.04 -12.55 11.76
CA THR A 283 -3.36 -13.30 10.68
C THR A 283 -3.75 -14.78 10.64
N ALA A 284 -4.84 -15.21 11.30
CA ALA A 284 -5.15 -16.64 11.45
C ALA A 284 -5.37 -17.38 10.12
N ASN A 285 -5.83 -16.66 9.09
CA ASN A 285 -6.12 -17.19 7.76
C ASN A 285 -4.99 -16.97 6.74
N LEU A 286 -3.81 -16.50 7.19
CA LEU A 286 -2.65 -16.29 6.32
C LEU A 286 -1.68 -17.47 6.40
N ASP A 287 -1.32 -18.02 5.24
CA ASP A 287 -0.23 -18.98 5.12
C ASP A 287 1.08 -18.41 5.69
N GLN A 288 1.92 -19.26 6.29
CA GLN A 288 3.19 -18.83 6.87
C GLN A 288 4.10 -18.10 5.86
N LYS A 289 4.05 -18.49 4.59
CA LYS A 289 4.79 -17.88 3.46
C LYS A 289 4.35 -16.44 3.14
N ASP A 290 3.07 -16.12 3.39
CA ASP A 290 2.48 -14.79 3.18
C ASP A 290 2.50 -13.96 4.46
N LYS A 291 2.62 -14.60 5.62
CA LYS A 291 2.82 -13.94 6.92
C LYS A 291 4.25 -13.41 7.10
N GLN A 292 5.26 -14.14 6.64
CA GLN A 292 6.68 -13.74 6.75
C GLN A 292 7.46 -14.04 5.47
N PHE A 293 8.07 -13.03 4.88
CA PHE A 293 8.86 -13.17 3.65
C PHE A 293 9.97 -12.12 3.52
N VAL A 294 10.94 -12.39 2.65
CA VAL A 294 11.99 -11.45 2.25
C VAL A 294 11.69 -10.96 0.83
N ALA A 295 11.73 -9.65 0.61
CA ALA A 295 11.41 -9.06 -0.70
C ALA A 295 12.35 -7.87 -1.01
N LYS A 296 12.53 -7.55 -2.30
CA LYS A 296 13.32 -6.39 -2.76
C LYS A 296 12.41 -5.17 -2.85
N VAL A 297 12.81 -4.04 -2.23
CA VAL A 297 12.04 -2.79 -2.32
C VAL A 297 12.24 -2.14 -3.69
N MET A 298 11.14 -1.93 -4.41
CA MET A 298 11.14 -1.43 -5.77
C MET A 298 10.77 0.05 -5.83
N GLN A 299 9.85 0.49 -4.96
CA GLN A 299 9.38 1.87 -4.86
C GLN A 299 8.97 2.18 -3.41
N VAL A 300 9.18 3.43 -2.98
CA VAL A 300 8.60 4.02 -1.77
C VAL A 300 7.39 4.87 -2.16
N LEU A 301 6.25 4.61 -1.54
CA LEU A 301 5.00 5.34 -1.74
C LEU A 301 4.77 6.26 -0.53
N ASN A 302 5.03 7.55 -0.72
CA ASN A 302 4.96 8.58 0.32
C ASN A 302 5.77 8.19 1.57
N ALA A 303 5.13 8.06 2.74
CA ALA A 303 5.80 7.89 4.03
C ALA A 303 5.34 6.66 4.84
N ASP A 304 4.31 5.93 4.38
CA ASP A 304 3.72 4.78 5.07
C ASP A 304 3.63 3.50 4.24
N ALA A 305 4.02 3.52 2.96
CA ALA A 305 3.93 2.35 2.08
C ALA A 305 5.17 2.15 1.20
N ILE A 306 5.42 0.89 0.83
CA ILE A 306 6.47 0.46 -0.09
C ILE A 306 5.91 -0.59 -1.06
N VAL A 307 6.38 -0.58 -2.30
CA VAL A 307 6.17 -1.67 -3.26
C VAL A 307 7.38 -2.59 -3.20
N VAL A 308 7.15 -3.89 -3.02
CA VAL A 308 8.20 -4.91 -2.97
C VAL A 308 8.00 -5.97 -4.04
N LYS A 309 9.10 -6.45 -4.63
CA LYS A 309 9.14 -7.60 -5.53
C LYS A 309 9.53 -8.85 -4.75
N LEU A 310 8.67 -9.86 -4.81
CA LEU A 310 8.85 -11.17 -4.21
C LEU A 310 9.80 -12.04 -5.05
N ASN A 311 10.29 -13.14 -4.47
CA ASN A 311 11.13 -14.09 -5.20
C ASN A 311 10.38 -14.81 -6.34
N SER A 312 9.05 -14.83 -6.32
CA SER A 312 8.19 -15.31 -7.42
C SER A 312 8.16 -14.36 -8.63
N GLY A 313 8.65 -13.12 -8.49
CA GLY A 313 8.49 -12.05 -9.47
C GLY A 313 7.32 -11.11 -9.18
N ASP A 314 6.37 -11.52 -8.34
CA ASP A 314 5.17 -10.75 -8.00
C ASP A 314 5.48 -9.45 -7.25
N TYR A 315 4.65 -8.44 -7.48
CA TYR A 315 4.70 -7.15 -6.80
C TYR A 315 3.60 -7.07 -5.73
N LYS A 316 3.96 -6.70 -4.49
CA LYS A 316 3.01 -6.41 -3.41
C LYS A 316 3.24 -5.03 -2.81
N THR A 317 2.15 -4.30 -2.52
CA THR A 317 2.20 -3.04 -1.76
C THR A 317 2.03 -3.31 -0.28
N ILE A 318 3.04 -2.96 0.51
CA ILE A 318 3.11 -3.18 1.95
C ILE A 318 3.02 -1.84 2.66
N HIS A 319 2.08 -1.72 3.60
CA HIS A 319 1.96 -0.57 4.48
C HIS A 319 2.66 -0.85 5.81
N LEU A 320 3.28 0.17 6.40
CA LEU A 320 3.90 0.09 7.72
C LEU A 320 2.80 0.04 8.80
N SER A 321 2.84 -0.99 9.64
CA SER A 321 1.81 -1.22 10.66
C SER A 321 1.85 -0.17 11.79
N SER A 322 0.65 0.15 12.31
CA SER A 322 0.45 1.04 13.47
C SER A 322 1.05 2.45 13.41
N ILE A 323 1.42 2.95 12.23
CA ILE A 323 1.81 4.37 12.06
C ILE A 323 0.89 5.09 11.08
N ARG A 324 0.86 6.43 11.15
CA ARG A 324 0.30 7.30 10.12
C ARG A 324 1.43 8.14 9.51
N PRO A 325 1.41 8.35 8.18
CA PRO A 325 2.28 9.33 7.55
C PRO A 325 1.86 10.76 7.97
N PRO A 326 2.67 11.79 7.70
CA PRO A 326 2.23 13.18 7.80
C PRO A 326 0.99 13.43 6.93
N ARG A 327 0.07 14.28 7.40
CA ARG A 327 -1.20 14.62 6.69
C ARG A 327 -1.63 16.05 7.00
N LEU A 328 -2.40 16.64 6.10
CA LEU A 328 -3.11 17.92 6.28
C LEU A 328 -4.55 17.65 6.79
N GLU A 329 -4.69 17.03 7.95
CA GLU A 329 -6.01 16.80 8.56
C GLU A 329 -6.39 18.00 9.46
N GLY A 330 -7.37 18.80 9.03
CA GLY A 330 -7.94 19.91 9.81
C GLY A 330 -7.53 21.33 9.41
N GLU A 331 -6.61 21.51 8.46
CA GLU A 331 -6.31 22.83 7.87
C GLU A 331 -7.27 23.14 6.71
N ASN A 332 -7.73 24.40 6.61
CA ASN A 332 -8.61 24.83 5.52
C ASN A 332 -7.80 25.03 4.23
N THR A 333 -7.78 24.02 3.36
CA THR A 333 -7.01 23.98 2.10
C THR A 333 -7.66 24.75 0.95
N GLN A 334 -8.62 25.66 1.19
CA GLN A 334 -9.33 26.42 0.15
C GLN A 334 -8.39 27.07 -0.89
N ASP A 335 -7.22 27.59 -0.48
CA ASP A 335 -6.22 28.19 -1.37
C ASP A 335 -5.47 27.19 -2.29
N LYS A 336 -5.50 25.88 -1.98
CA LYS A 336 -4.71 24.85 -2.69
C LYS A 336 -5.54 23.87 -3.55
N ASN A 337 -6.86 24.00 -3.57
CA ASN A 337 -7.84 22.99 -4.06
C ASN A 337 -7.75 22.51 -5.52
N LYS A 338 -6.76 22.93 -6.33
CA LYS A 338 -6.47 22.33 -7.66
C LYS A 338 -4.97 22.10 -7.95
N LYS A 339 -4.05 22.36 -7.00
CA LYS A 339 -2.59 22.28 -7.23
C LYS A 339 -1.79 21.62 -6.10
N LEU A 340 -2.43 21.04 -5.09
CA LEU A 340 -1.76 20.32 -4.01
C LEU A 340 -0.89 19.17 -4.56
N ARG A 341 0.39 19.15 -4.21
CA ARG A 341 1.32 18.05 -4.51
C ARG A 341 1.73 17.40 -3.18
N PRO A 342 1.08 16.30 -2.75
CA PRO A 342 1.25 15.74 -1.40
C PRO A 342 2.70 15.57 -0.92
N LEU A 343 3.61 15.15 -1.81
CA LEU A 343 5.03 14.96 -1.51
C LEU A 343 5.74 16.24 -1.03
N TYR A 344 5.35 17.42 -1.52
CA TYR A 344 6.04 18.70 -1.26
C TYR A 344 5.21 19.66 -0.40
N ASP A 345 3.88 19.55 -0.45
CA ASP A 345 2.95 20.44 0.24
C ASP A 345 2.56 19.98 1.66
N ILE A 346 2.73 18.69 1.98
CA ILE A 346 2.44 18.16 3.32
C ILE A 346 3.70 18.29 4.20
N PRO A 347 3.61 18.93 5.39
CA PRO A 347 4.72 19.04 6.35
C PRO A 347 5.46 17.73 6.58
N TYR A 348 6.80 17.75 6.49
CA TYR A 348 7.69 16.60 6.71
C TYR A 348 7.49 15.38 5.79
N MET A 349 6.61 15.44 4.77
CA MET A 349 6.37 14.32 3.85
C MET A 349 7.58 14.04 2.96
N PHE A 350 8.23 15.08 2.44
CA PHE A 350 9.42 14.94 1.62
C PHE A 350 10.56 14.26 2.39
N GLU A 351 10.81 14.70 3.62
CA GLU A 351 11.84 14.15 4.51
C GLU A 351 11.54 12.70 4.92
N ALA A 352 10.27 12.36 5.12
CA ALA A 352 9.83 10.99 5.39
C ALA A 352 10.05 10.08 4.17
N ARG A 353 9.66 10.51 2.96
CA ARG A 353 9.88 9.80 1.70
C ARG A 353 11.38 9.62 1.44
N GLU A 354 12.18 10.68 1.56
CA GLU A 354 13.63 10.63 1.35
C GLU A 354 14.35 9.76 2.36
N PHE A 355 13.94 9.77 3.64
CA PHE A 355 14.48 8.86 4.65
C PHE A 355 14.23 7.38 4.27
N LEU A 356 13.01 7.03 3.86
CA LEU A 356 12.68 5.69 3.40
C LEU A 356 13.44 5.34 2.12
N ARG A 357 13.44 6.23 1.12
CA ARG A 357 14.10 6.03 -0.19
C ARG A 357 15.58 5.71 0.00
N LYS A 358 16.33 6.59 0.67
CA LYS A 358 17.77 6.43 0.90
C LYS A 358 18.11 5.18 1.74
N LYS A 359 17.20 4.72 2.60
CA LYS A 359 17.43 3.55 3.45
C LYS A 359 17.02 2.22 2.80
N LEU A 360 16.04 2.23 1.90
CA LEU A 360 15.36 1.02 1.43
C LEU A 360 15.50 0.73 -0.06
N ILE A 361 15.64 1.75 -0.92
CA ILE A 361 15.45 1.56 -2.36
C ILE A 361 16.44 0.53 -2.94
N GLY A 362 15.92 -0.46 -3.67
CA GLY A 362 16.70 -1.57 -4.23
C GLY A 362 17.21 -2.61 -3.20
N LYS A 363 17.04 -2.40 -1.89
CA LYS A 363 17.50 -3.33 -0.84
C LYS A 363 16.50 -4.46 -0.60
N LYS A 364 16.99 -5.58 -0.06
CA LYS A 364 16.13 -6.66 0.48
C LYS A 364 15.71 -6.31 1.90
N VAL A 365 14.43 -6.50 2.22
CA VAL A 365 13.84 -6.25 3.54
C VAL A 365 13.09 -7.49 4.02
N ASN A 366 13.04 -7.67 5.35
CA ASN A 366 12.23 -8.70 5.98
C ASN A 366 10.86 -8.09 6.31
N VAL A 367 9.79 -8.73 5.85
CA VAL A 367 8.40 -8.29 6.06
C VAL A 367 7.70 -9.31 6.94
N THR A 368 7.04 -8.84 8.00
CA THR A 368 6.13 -9.64 8.84
C THR A 368 4.76 -8.97 8.84
N VAL A 369 3.77 -9.60 8.22
CA VAL A 369 2.39 -9.10 8.18
C VAL A 369 1.79 -9.20 9.58
N ASP A 370 1.33 -8.06 10.10
CA ASP A 370 0.72 -7.96 11.43
C ASP A 370 -0.80 -8.09 11.35
N TYR A 371 -1.41 -7.44 10.34
CA TYR A 371 -2.84 -7.49 10.06
C TYR A 371 -3.14 -7.01 8.63
N ILE A 372 -4.29 -7.41 8.11
CA ILE A 372 -4.84 -6.87 6.85
C ILE A 372 -6.06 -6.04 7.21
N ARG A 373 -6.10 -4.77 6.76
CA ARG A 373 -7.33 -3.97 6.83
C ARG A 373 -8.15 -4.20 5.56
N PRO A 374 -9.41 -4.65 5.69
CA PRO A 374 -10.35 -4.68 4.58
C PRO A 374 -10.52 -3.28 3.96
N ALA A 375 -10.93 -3.23 2.69
CA ALA A 375 -11.30 -1.98 2.05
C ALA A 375 -12.40 -1.26 2.86
N SER A 376 -12.23 0.04 3.09
CA SER A 376 -13.12 0.87 3.91
C SER A 376 -13.48 2.16 3.16
N PRO A 377 -14.75 2.60 3.16
CA PRO A 377 -15.23 3.68 2.28
C PRO A 377 -14.82 5.11 2.70
N ALA A 378 -13.82 5.27 3.58
CA ALA A 378 -13.66 6.48 4.40
C ALA A 378 -12.40 7.32 4.15
N THR A 379 -11.71 7.21 3.00
CA THR A 379 -10.54 8.06 2.70
C THR A 379 -10.27 8.17 1.18
N GLU A 380 -9.58 9.23 0.77
CA GLU A 380 -9.14 9.58 -0.59
C GLU A 380 -8.11 8.61 -1.21
N THR A 381 -8.38 7.30 -1.20
CA THR A 381 -7.60 6.32 -1.96
C THR A 381 -8.13 6.20 -3.39
N VAL A 382 -7.23 6.14 -4.36
CA VAL A 382 -7.55 5.77 -5.75
C VAL A 382 -6.84 4.45 -6.09
N PRO A 383 -7.59 3.38 -6.47
CA PRO A 383 -9.05 3.29 -6.47
C PRO A 383 -9.64 3.37 -5.05
N ALA A 384 -10.95 3.68 -4.95
CA ALA A 384 -11.70 3.81 -3.69
C ALA A 384 -11.83 2.51 -2.88
N PHE A 385 -11.19 1.43 -3.34
CA PHE A 385 -11.22 0.09 -2.80
C PHE A 385 -9.79 -0.46 -2.82
N SER A 386 -9.03 -0.26 -1.74
CA SER A 386 -7.76 -0.97 -1.54
C SER A 386 -7.74 -1.63 -0.16
N GLU A 387 -7.63 -2.96 -0.18
CA GLU A 387 -7.16 -3.73 0.96
C GLU A 387 -5.75 -3.24 1.33
N ARG A 388 -5.46 -3.12 2.63
CA ARG A 388 -4.14 -2.69 3.11
C ARG A 388 -3.48 -3.75 3.97
N THR A 389 -2.57 -4.51 3.38
CA THR A 389 -1.60 -5.34 4.08
C THR A 389 -0.70 -4.46 4.94
N CYS A 390 -0.85 -4.54 6.25
CA CYS A 390 -0.11 -3.76 7.23
C CYS A 390 0.92 -4.67 7.93
N ALA A 391 2.18 -4.30 7.86
CA ALA A 391 3.30 -5.15 8.24
C ALA A 391 4.42 -4.39 8.96
N THR A 392 5.13 -5.11 9.81
CA THR A 392 6.42 -4.69 10.35
C THR A 392 7.49 -4.98 9.29
N VAL A 393 8.24 -3.96 8.91
CA VAL A 393 9.34 -4.05 7.93
C VAL A 393 10.66 -3.79 8.63
N THR A 394 11.61 -4.72 8.51
CA THR A 394 12.94 -4.61 9.12
C THR A 394 14.08 -4.77 8.11
N ILE A 395 15.19 -4.07 8.36
CA ILE A 395 16.44 -4.20 7.60
C ILE A 395 17.64 -4.02 8.53
N GLY A 396 18.57 -4.99 8.53
CA GLY A 396 19.75 -4.96 9.41
C GLY A 396 19.40 -4.80 10.90
N GLY A 397 18.32 -5.45 11.36
CA GLY A 397 17.81 -5.33 12.72
C GLY A 397 17.03 -4.05 13.05
N ILE A 398 16.91 -3.10 12.11
CA ILE A 398 16.22 -1.82 12.33
C ILE A 398 14.75 -1.94 11.88
N ASN A 399 13.81 -1.68 12.78
CA ASN A 399 12.39 -1.50 12.48
C ASN A 399 12.16 -0.14 11.78
N ILE A 400 11.60 -0.18 10.57
CA ILE A 400 11.43 1.02 9.73
C ILE A 400 10.34 1.95 10.28
N ALA A 401 9.26 1.40 10.81
CA ALA A 401 8.19 2.18 11.43
C ALA A 401 8.70 2.89 12.70
N GLU A 402 9.45 2.18 13.53
CA GLU A 402 10.11 2.77 14.71
C GLU A 402 11.09 3.89 14.32
N ALA A 403 11.90 3.67 13.28
CA ALA A 403 12.89 4.64 12.83
C ALA A 403 12.25 5.95 12.31
N LEU A 404 11.14 5.87 11.56
CA LEU A 404 10.34 7.03 11.16
C LEU A 404 9.78 7.79 12.37
N VAL A 405 9.10 7.07 13.27
CA VAL A 405 8.46 7.65 14.46
C VAL A 405 9.51 8.31 15.37
N SER A 406 10.68 7.70 15.57
CA SER A 406 11.77 8.24 16.40
C SER A 406 12.37 9.57 15.88
N LYS A 407 12.10 9.90 14.60
CA LYS A 407 12.47 11.14 13.92
C LYS A 407 11.31 12.13 13.82
N GLY A 408 10.10 11.76 14.27
CA GLY A 408 8.88 12.55 14.08
C GLY A 408 8.42 12.62 12.62
N LEU A 409 8.82 11.66 11.78
CA LEU A 409 8.45 11.59 10.36
C LEU A 409 7.18 10.75 10.13
N ALA A 410 6.63 10.16 11.19
CA ALA A 410 5.35 9.49 11.27
C ALA A 410 4.82 9.58 12.71
N THR A 411 3.52 9.38 12.92
CA THR A 411 2.88 9.31 14.25
C THR A 411 2.30 7.93 14.52
N VAL A 412 2.15 7.54 15.78
CA VAL A 412 1.64 6.22 16.16
C VAL A 412 0.11 6.20 16.18
N ILE A 413 -0.49 5.20 15.54
CA ILE A 413 -1.93 4.95 15.60
C ILE A 413 -2.28 4.57 17.04
N ARG A 414 -3.15 5.34 17.68
CA ARG A 414 -3.72 4.97 18.98
C ARG A 414 -4.96 4.10 18.76
N TYR A 415 -4.94 2.91 19.36
CA TYR A 415 -5.97 1.88 19.24
C TYR A 415 -6.96 1.92 20.40
N ARG A 416 -8.14 1.33 20.20
CA ARG A 416 -9.07 1.00 21.30
C ARG A 416 -8.54 -0.23 22.05
N GLN A 417 -8.97 -0.41 23.31
CA GLN A 417 -8.45 -1.46 24.20
C GLN A 417 -8.64 -2.89 23.66
N ASP A 418 -9.60 -3.08 22.77
CA ASP A 418 -10.00 -4.37 22.21
C ASP A 418 -9.62 -4.53 20.72
N ASP A 419 -8.86 -3.59 20.17
CA ASP A 419 -8.40 -3.62 18.78
C ASP A 419 -6.99 -4.24 18.70
N ASP A 420 -6.94 -5.50 18.28
CA ASP A 420 -5.69 -6.24 18.06
C ASP A 420 -5.13 -6.09 16.64
N GLN A 421 -5.71 -5.25 15.76
CA GLN A 421 -5.16 -4.94 14.43
C GLN A 421 -4.00 -3.93 14.51
N ARG A 422 -2.96 -4.29 15.25
CA ARG A 422 -1.76 -3.49 15.55
C ARG A 422 -0.47 -4.25 15.31
N SER A 423 0.64 -3.49 15.19
CA SER A 423 1.99 -4.01 15.03
C SER A 423 2.37 -4.94 16.19
N SER A 424 3.04 -6.04 15.86
CA SER A 424 3.73 -6.90 16.83
C SER A 424 4.77 -6.18 17.69
N HIS A 425 5.22 -4.98 17.27
CA HIS A 425 6.25 -4.15 17.92
C HIS A 425 5.68 -2.82 18.45
N TYR A 426 4.37 -2.75 18.73
CA TYR A 426 3.67 -1.51 19.07
C TYR A 426 4.24 -0.72 20.27
N ASP A 427 4.76 -1.39 21.30
CA ASP A 427 5.37 -0.73 22.46
C ASP A 427 6.68 0.00 22.10
N GLU A 428 7.44 -0.53 21.13
CA GLU A 428 8.66 0.12 20.60
C GLU A 428 8.29 1.41 19.84
N LEU A 429 7.19 1.39 19.09
CA LEU A 429 6.66 2.56 18.40
C LEU A 429 6.25 3.66 19.40
N LEU A 430 5.54 3.30 20.47
CA LEU A 430 5.18 4.25 21.54
C LEU A 430 6.42 4.83 22.23
N ALA A 431 7.43 4.00 22.52
CA ALA A 431 8.70 4.47 23.08
C ALA A 431 9.44 5.40 22.10
N ALA A 432 9.41 5.12 20.80
CA ALA A 432 9.98 5.98 19.77
C ALA A 432 9.26 7.32 19.66
N GLU A 433 7.93 7.34 19.77
CA GLU A 433 7.13 8.58 19.74
C GLU A 433 7.44 9.44 20.96
N ALA A 434 7.52 8.85 22.15
CA ALA A 434 7.94 9.54 23.37
C ALA A 434 9.36 10.16 23.23
N ARG A 435 10.29 9.46 22.57
CA ARG A 435 11.63 10.01 22.25
C ARG A 435 11.56 11.14 21.21
N ALA A 436 10.66 11.09 20.24
CA ALA A 436 10.51 12.15 19.24
C ALA A 436 9.86 13.42 19.82
N ILE A 437 8.84 13.26 20.66
CA ILE A 437 8.18 14.33 21.43
C ILE A 437 9.19 15.00 22.37
N LYS A 438 9.89 14.22 23.22
CA LYS A 438 10.86 14.74 24.20
C LYS A 438 11.97 15.56 23.53
N ASN A 439 12.39 15.17 22.33
CA ASN A 439 13.46 15.83 21.58
C ASN A 439 12.96 16.85 20.54
N GLY A 440 11.64 17.11 20.44
CA GLY A 440 11.07 18.08 19.51
C GLY A 440 11.42 17.84 18.03
N LYS A 441 11.30 16.58 17.56
CA LYS A 441 11.69 16.18 16.19
C LYS A 441 10.50 16.11 15.24
N GLY A 442 10.72 16.48 13.96
CA GLY A 442 9.73 16.36 12.89
C GLY A 442 8.41 17.03 13.23
N LEU A 443 7.30 16.28 13.10
CA LEU A 443 5.94 16.70 13.47
C LEU A 443 5.78 17.12 14.95
N HIS A 444 6.71 16.77 15.83
CA HIS A 444 6.71 17.23 17.23
C HIS A 444 7.66 18.42 17.47
N SER A 445 8.28 18.97 16.43
CA SER A 445 9.08 20.17 16.53
C SER A 445 8.22 21.42 16.73
N LYS A 446 8.72 22.35 17.53
CA LYS A 446 8.16 23.72 17.65
C LYS A 446 8.88 24.72 16.74
N LYS A 447 9.80 24.26 15.90
CA LYS A 447 10.48 25.08 14.89
C LYS A 447 9.57 25.26 13.68
N GLU A 448 9.90 26.26 12.86
CA GLU A 448 9.24 26.49 11.57
C GLU A 448 9.27 25.23 10.69
N VAL A 449 8.16 24.96 10.01
CA VAL A 449 8.00 23.77 9.16
C VAL A 449 8.80 23.95 7.87
N PRO A 450 9.60 22.95 7.44
CA PRO A 450 10.32 23.02 6.16
C PRO A 450 9.39 23.16 4.95
N ILE A 451 9.60 24.21 4.15
CA ILE A 451 8.80 24.50 2.95
C ILE A 451 9.57 24.09 1.68
N HIS A 452 9.01 23.15 0.91
CA HIS A 452 9.63 22.62 -0.30
C HIS A 452 9.08 23.31 -1.57
N ARG A 453 9.78 24.36 -2.04
CA ARG A 453 9.40 25.11 -3.26
C ARG A 453 9.93 24.46 -4.54
N VAL A 454 9.40 23.29 -4.89
CA VAL A 454 9.81 22.56 -6.10
C VAL A 454 9.11 23.11 -7.34
N ALA A 455 9.87 23.58 -8.33
CA ALA A 455 9.34 23.95 -9.65
C ALA A 455 8.97 22.69 -10.46
N ASP A 456 7.97 22.76 -11.32
CA ASP A 456 7.70 21.70 -12.31
C ASP A 456 7.69 22.32 -13.71
N ILE A 457 8.64 21.88 -14.54
CA ILE A 457 8.81 22.30 -15.93
C ILE A 457 8.63 21.11 -16.89
N SER A 458 8.17 19.97 -16.38
CA SER A 458 7.90 18.75 -17.16
C SER A 458 6.86 19.03 -18.24
N GLY A 459 7.25 18.90 -19.51
CA GLY A 459 6.35 19.12 -20.64
C GLY A 459 6.04 20.59 -20.97
N ASP A 460 6.74 21.54 -20.34
CA ASP A 460 6.56 22.98 -20.56
C ASP A 460 7.64 23.51 -21.52
N THR A 461 7.32 23.60 -22.81
CA THR A 461 8.27 23.99 -23.86
C THR A 461 8.87 25.39 -23.65
N GLN A 462 8.13 26.33 -23.07
CA GLN A 462 8.65 27.69 -22.83
C GLN A 462 9.70 27.69 -21.71
N LYS A 463 9.40 27.05 -20.58
CA LYS A 463 10.36 26.93 -19.47
C LYS A 463 11.53 26.02 -19.81
N ALA A 464 11.30 24.92 -20.53
CA ALA A 464 12.37 24.02 -20.95
C ALA A 464 13.41 24.75 -21.83
N LYS A 465 12.97 25.63 -22.75
CA LYS A 465 13.88 26.50 -23.52
C LYS A 465 14.70 27.46 -22.65
N GLN A 466 14.13 27.98 -21.57
CA GLN A 466 14.86 28.86 -20.63
C GLN A 466 15.93 28.10 -19.83
N PHE A 467 15.63 26.86 -19.41
CA PHE A 467 16.53 26.04 -18.60
C PHE A 467 17.60 25.31 -19.41
N LEU A 468 17.33 24.96 -20.68
CA LEU A 468 18.22 24.16 -21.53
C LEU A 468 19.69 24.63 -21.53
N PRO A 469 20.02 25.93 -21.73
CA PRO A 469 21.42 26.36 -21.77
C PRO A 469 22.14 26.21 -20.43
N PHE A 470 21.41 26.26 -19.32
CA PHE A 470 21.99 26.06 -17.98
C PHE A 470 22.29 24.59 -17.73
N LEU A 471 21.34 23.70 -18.07
CA LEU A 471 21.53 22.26 -17.90
C LEU A 471 22.61 21.69 -18.83
N GLN A 472 22.73 22.19 -20.06
CA GLN A 472 23.84 21.87 -20.97
C GLN A 472 25.20 22.28 -20.39
N ARG A 473 25.31 23.49 -19.81
CA ARG A 473 26.57 23.97 -19.20
C ARG A 473 26.90 23.32 -17.87
N ALA A 474 25.92 22.79 -17.14
CA ALA A 474 26.14 22.05 -15.90
C ALA A 474 26.84 20.70 -16.14
N GLY A 475 26.76 20.15 -17.36
CA GLY A 475 27.29 18.83 -17.66
C GLY A 475 26.51 17.75 -16.93
N ARG A 476 27.15 17.07 -15.97
CA ARG A 476 26.51 16.06 -15.12
C ARG A 476 25.76 16.70 -13.96
N SER A 477 24.44 16.66 -14.04
CA SER A 477 23.54 17.08 -12.97
C SER A 477 23.07 15.88 -12.15
N GLU A 478 23.14 15.98 -10.82
CA GLU A 478 22.55 15.00 -9.91
C GLU A 478 21.02 15.04 -10.02
N ALA A 479 20.39 13.87 -10.07
CA ALA A 479 18.94 13.73 -10.17
C ALA A 479 18.42 12.55 -9.35
N VAL A 480 17.13 12.60 -9.00
CA VAL A 480 16.35 11.46 -8.48
C VAL A 480 15.26 11.12 -9.48
N VAL A 481 15.16 9.85 -9.88
CA VAL A 481 14.09 9.40 -10.79
C VAL A 481 12.77 9.32 -10.04
N GLU A 482 11.87 10.29 -10.22
CA GLU A 482 10.55 10.27 -9.58
C GLU A 482 9.57 9.31 -10.28
N TYR A 483 9.67 9.18 -11.60
CA TYR A 483 8.74 8.37 -12.38
C TYR A 483 9.38 7.83 -13.67
N VAL A 484 8.87 6.70 -14.17
CA VAL A 484 9.25 6.09 -15.44
C VAL A 484 7.97 5.88 -16.27
N PHE A 485 7.85 6.61 -17.37
CA PHE A 485 6.71 6.56 -18.29
C PHE A 485 6.84 5.42 -19.29
N SER A 486 8.05 5.18 -19.79
CA SER A 486 8.43 4.08 -20.68
C SER A 486 9.91 3.75 -20.47
N GLY A 487 10.44 2.72 -21.15
CA GLY A 487 11.86 2.35 -21.07
C GLY A 487 12.83 3.53 -21.26
N SER A 488 12.52 4.47 -22.16
CA SER A 488 13.36 5.64 -22.46
C SER A 488 12.85 7.00 -21.98
N ARG A 489 11.69 7.09 -21.29
CA ARG A 489 11.11 8.38 -20.84
C ARG A 489 10.86 8.40 -19.35
N LEU A 490 11.47 9.37 -18.66
CA LEU A 490 11.51 9.48 -17.20
C LEU A 490 11.03 10.87 -16.72
N LYS A 491 10.61 10.96 -15.46
CA LYS A 491 10.48 12.23 -14.72
C LYS A 491 11.57 12.28 -13.67
N LEU A 492 12.35 13.35 -13.66
CA LEU A 492 13.51 13.52 -12.78
C LEU A 492 13.30 14.74 -11.88
N TYR A 493 13.70 14.63 -10.61
CA TYR A 493 13.88 15.74 -9.70
C TYR A 493 15.36 16.11 -9.65
N LEU A 494 15.70 17.36 -9.97
CA LEU A 494 17.06 17.91 -9.85
C LEU A 494 17.18 18.63 -8.49
N PRO A 495 17.97 18.13 -7.52
CA PRO A 495 18.03 18.71 -6.19
C PRO A 495 18.71 20.09 -6.13
N LYS A 496 19.67 20.35 -7.03
CA LYS A 496 20.44 21.62 -7.07
C LYS A 496 19.57 22.77 -7.58
N GLU A 497 18.80 22.53 -8.63
CA GLU A 497 17.88 23.49 -9.26
C GLU A 497 16.49 23.48 -8.61
N THR A 498 16.20 22.52 -7.72
CA THR A 498 14.90 22.30 -7.07
C THR A 498 13.73 22.17 -8.07
N CYS A 499 13.96 21.52 -9.21
CA CYS A 499 12.97 21.43 -10.29
C CYS A 499 12.71 20.00 -10.76
N LEU A 500 11.47 19.76 -11.22
CA LEU A 500 11.06 18.54 -11.91
C LEU A 500 11.11 18.73 -13.43
N ILE A 501 11.76 17.80 -14.12
CA ILE A 501 11.88 17.76 -15.57
C ILE A 501 11.38 16.43 -16.15
N THR A 502 10.91 16.43 -17.39
CA THR A 502 10.80 15.22 -18.20
C THR A 502 12.06 15.00 -19.02
N PHE A 503 12.55 13.76 -19.05
CA PHE A 503 13.81 13.38 -19.67
C PHE A 503 13.60 12.20 -20.63
N LEU A 504 14.27 12.25 -21.77
CA LEU A 504 14.33 11.24 -22.82
C LEU A 504 15.78 10.78 -22.99
N LEU A 505 15.99 9.47 -23.06
CA LEU A 505 17.30 8.89 -23.32
C LEU A 505 17.77 9.19 -24.74
N ALA A 506 19.00 9.69 -24.86
CA ALA A 506 19.66 9.98 -26.13
C ALA A 506 20.20 8.71 -26.79
N GLY A 507 20.38 8.79 -28.12
CA GLY A 507 21.09 7.80 -28.92
C GLY A 507 20.39 6.46 -29.19
N ILE A 508 19.13 6.29 -28.76
CA ILE A 508 18.39 5.02 -28.90
C ILE A 508 16.94 5.19 -29.37
N GLU A 509 16.43 4.20 -30.08
CA GLU A 509 15.00 3.95 -30.30
C GLU A 509 14.53 2.85 -29.34
N CYS A 510 13.63 3.19 -28.41
CA CYS A 510 13.04 2.27 -27.46
C CYS A 510 11.60 1.93 -27.88
N PRO A 511 11.18 0.65 -27.84
CA PRO A 511 9.85 0.24 -28.25
C PRO A 511 8.76 0.96 -27.44
N ARG A 512 7.74 1.44 -28.15
CA ARG A 512 6.63 2.26 -27.66
C ARG A 512 5.46 1.38 -27.22
N GLY A 513 4.98 1.61 -26.00
CA GLY A 513 3.79 0.92 -25.48
C GLY A 513 2.52 1.29 -26.26
N ALA A 514 1.50 0.43 -26.13
CA ALA A 514 0.23 0.55 -26.84
C ALA A 514 -0.43 1.92 -26.66
N ARG A 515 -1.11 2.39 -27.71
CA ARG A 515 -1.89 3.64 -27.70
C ARG A 515 -3.33 3.35 -28.08
N ASN A 516 -4.21 3.49 -27.10
CA ASN A 516 -5.64 3.63 -27.33
C ASN A 516 -6.00 5.12 -27.30
N LEU A 517 -5.97 5.75 -28.49
CA LEU A 517 -6.56 7.05 -28.73
C LEU A 517 -7.85 6.85 -29.56
N PRO A 518 -8.87 7.71 -29.44
CA PRO A 518 -10.03 7.66 -30.33
C PRO A 518 -9.55 7.73 -31.79
N GLY A 519 -9.94 6.75 -32.62
CA GLY A 519 -9.53 6.69 -34.02
C GLY A 519 -8.09 6.23 -34.29
N LEU A 520 -7.33 5.83 -33.27
CA LEU A 520 -6.02 5.21 -33.42
C LEU A 520 -5.80 4.20 -32.28
N VAL A 521 -6.19 2.95 -32.54
CA VAL A 521 -5.80 1.78 -31.75
C VAL A 521 -4.50 1.27 -32.35
N GLN A 522 -3.39 1.42 -31.63
CA GLN A 522 -2.11 0.88 -32.03
C GLN A 522 -1.61 -0.04 -30.92
N GLU A 523 -1.46 -1.32 -31.26
CA GLU A 523 -0.76 -2.33 -30.47
C GLU A 523 0.61 -1.81 -30.02
N GLY A 524 1.07 -2.27 -28.86
CA GLY A 524 2.41 -1.90 -28.37
C GLY A 524 3.49 -2.51 -29.25
N GLU A 525 4.53 -1.75 -29.56
CA GLU A 525 5.73 -2.32 -30.20
C GLU A 525 6.29 -3.43 -29.27
N PRO A 526 6.72 -4.58 -29.82
CA PRO A 526 7.17 -5.72 -29.02
C PRO A 526 8.21 -5.33 -27.96
N PHE A 527 8.12 -5.95 -26.79
CA PHE A 527 9.01 -5.73 -25.63
C PHE A 527 8.97 -4.32 -25.00
N SER A 528 8.02 -3.46 -25.39
CA SER A 528 7.83 -2.12 -24.78
C SER A 528 7.51 -2.15 -23.28
N GLU A 529 6.72 -3.13 -22.82
CA GLU A 529 6.47 -3.33 -21.39
C GLU A 529 7.71 -3.81 -20.64
N GLU A 530 8.46 -4.75 -21.22
CA GLU A 530 9.68 -5.28 -20.63
C GLU A 530 10.78 -4.20 -20.53
N ALA A 531 10.95 -3.37 -21.56
CA ALA A 531 11.83 -2.20 -21.53
C ALA A 531 11.43 -1.21 -20.43
N THR A 532 10.13 -1.00 -20.22
CA THR A 532 9.60 -0.14 -19.17
C THR A 532 9.82 -0.73 -17.77
N LEU A 533 9.66 -2.04 -17.61
CA LEU A 533 9.96 -2.76 -16.37
C LEU A 533 11.45 -2.73 -16.06
N PHE A 534 12.33 -3.02 -17.02
CA PHE A 534 13.79 -2.95 -16.87
C PHE A 534 14.24 -1.59 -16.31
N THR A 535 13.82 -0.49 -16.94
CA THR A 535 14.13 0.87 -16.46
C THR A 535 13.54 1.14 -15.07
N LYS A 536 12.32 0.68 -14.76
CA LYS A 536 11.74 0.79 -13.41
C LYS A 536 12.54 0.02 -12.36
N GLU A 537 12.92 -1.23 -12.64
CA GLU A 537 13.65 -2.08 -11.70
C GLU A 537 15.08 -1.58 -11.43
N LEU A 538 15.70 -0.92 -12.41
CA LEU A 538 17.04 -0.38 -12.31
C LEU A 538 17.05 1.00 -11.62
N VAL A 539 16.35 2.01 -12.16
CA VAL A 539 16.58 3.42 -11.79
C VAL A 539 15.46 4.13 -11.02
N LEU A 540 14.24 3.58 -10.89
CA LEU A 540 13.13 4.27 -10.20
C LEU A 540 13.49 4.67 -8.75
N GLN A 541 13.43 5.96 -8.41
CA GLN A 541 13.81 6.53 -7.10
C GLN A 541 15.28 6.31 -6.68
N ARG A 542 16.16 5.90 -7.60
CA ARG A 542 17.62 5.91 -7.39
C ARG A 542 18.14 7.33 -7.61
N GLU A 543 19.28 7.63 -6.99
CA GLU A 543 20.10 8.80 -7.35
C GLU A 543 20.89 8.46 -8.61
N VAL A 544 20.88 9.37 -9.59
CA VAL A 544 21.46 9.20 -10.92
C VAL A 544 22.16 10.50 -11.34
N GLU A 545 23.09 10.42 -12.29
CA GLU A 545 23.65 11.61 -12.96
C GLU A 545 23.04 11.73 -14.36
N VAL A 546 22.70 12.94 -14.79
CA VAL A 546 22.20 13.19 -16.15
C VAL A 546 22.98 14.28 -16.88
N GLU A 547 23.27 14.03 -18.16
CA GLU A 547 23.90 14.95 -19.09
C GLU A 547 22.84 15.43 -20.09
N VAL A 548 22.45 16.70 -20.08
CA VAL A 548 21.43 17.24 -21.00
C VAL A 548 22.10 17.73 -22.29
N GLU A 549 21.78 17.10 -23.42
CA GLU A 549 22.27 17.52 -24.75
C GLU A 549 21.30 18.47 -25.47
N GLY A 550 19.98 18.27 -25.29
CA GLY A 550 18.97 18.99 -26.06
C GLY A 550 17.56 18.91 -25.46
N MET A 551 16.56 19.25 -26.26
CA MET A 551 15.14 19.09 -25.91
C MET A 551 14.28 18.78 -27.14
N ASP A 552 13.05 18.32 -26.92
CA ASP A 552 12.02 18.21 -27.95
C ASP A 552 11.01 19.37 -27.91
N LYS A 553 10.14 19.43 -28.93
CA LYS A 553 9.08 20.45 -29.05
C LYS A 553 8.04 20.36 -27.93
N ALA A 554 7.93 19.21 -27.26
CA ALA A 554 7.01 18.96 -26.16
C ALA A 554 7.64 19.24 -24.78
N GLY A 555 8.80 19.91 -24.72
CA GLY A 555 9.43 20.31 -23.46
C GLY A 555 10.12 19.17 -22.69
N ASN A 556 10.39 18.02 -23.33
CA ASN A 556 11.21 16.97 -22.72
C ASN A 556 12.68 17.22 -23.06
N PHE A 557 13.55 17.19 -22.05
CA PHE A 557 14.99 17.22 -22.27
C PHE A 557 15.47 15.89 -22.83
N ILE A 558 16.54 15.91 -23.63
CA ILE A 558 17.14 14.74 -24.26
C ILE A 558 18.60 14.66 -23.79
N GLY A 559 19.05 13.47 -23.39
CA GLY A 559 20.39 13.32 -22.86
C GLY A 559 20.72 11.92 -22.34
N TRP A 560 21.85 11.81 -21.65
CA TRP A 560 22.36 10.57 -21.09
C TRP A 560 22.04 10.46 -19.61
N LEU A 561 21.75 9.24 -19.13
CA LEU A 561 21.49 8.95 -17.72
C LEU A 561 22.47 7.88 -17.25
N HIS A 562 23.17 8.18 -16.17
CA HIS A 562 24.16 7.31 -15.54
C HIS A 562 23.67 6.82 -14.17
N ILE A 563 23.79 5.51 -13.95
CA ILE A 563 23.49 4.83 -12.69
C ILE A 563 24.66 3.91 -12.35
N ASP A 564 25.24 4.05 -11.16
CA ASP A 564 26.39 3.26 -10.69
C ASP A 564 27.56 3.15 -11.70
N GLY A 565 27.79 4.22 -12.48
CA GLY A 565 28.81 4.30 -13.53
C GLY A 565 28.40 3.77 -14.92
N ALA A 566 27.29 3.05 -15.03
CA ALA A 566 26.75 2.55 -16.29
C ALA A 566 25.82 3.56 -16.97
N ASN A 567 25.79 3.58 -18.31
CA ASN A 567 24.88 4.43 -19.11
C ASN A 567 23.60 3.66 -19.46
N LEU A 568 22.44 4.20 -19.07
CA LEU A 568 21.14 3.53 -19.25
C LEU A 568 20.77 3.29 -20.73
N SER A 569 21.16 4.18 -21.65
CA SER A 569 20.95 3.96 -23.08
C SER A 569 21.71 2.72 -23.57
N VAL A 570 22.96 2.53 -23.10
CA VAL A 570 23.78 1.37 -23.45
C VAL A 570 23.19 0.09 -22.87
N LEU A 571 22.77 0.10 -21.60
CA LEU A 571 22.16 -1.05 -20.94
C LEU A 571 20.87 -1.52 -21.62
N LEU A 572 20.01 -0.60 -22.08
CA LEU A 572 18.79 -0.96 -22.81
C LEU A 572 19.10 -1.64 -24.15
N VAL A 573 20.14 -1.20 -24.85
CA VAL A 573 20.59 -1.83 -26.10
C VAL A 573 21.22 -3.20 -25.82
N GLU A 574 22.09 -3.32 -24.82
CA GLU A 574 22.78 -4.55 -24.42
C GLU A 574 21.81 -5.68 -24.03
N HIS A 575 20.70 -5.33 -23.37
CA HIS A 575 19.63 -6.25 -22.98
C HIS A 575 18.60 -6.55 -24.09
N ALA A 576 18.84 -6.10 -25.34
CA ALA A 576 17.94 -6.22 -26.47
C ALA A 576 16.55 -5.58 -26.23
N LEU A 577 16.52 -4.44 -25.52
CA LEU A 577 15.31 -3.68 -25.17
C LEU A 577 15.25 -2.30 -25.86
N SER A 578 16.21 -1.97 -26.72
CA SER A 578 16.25 -0.78 -27.58
C SER A 578 17.22 -0.98 -28.74
N LYS A 579 17.12 -0.16 -29.78
CA LYS A 579 18.03 -0.12 -30.95
C LYS A 579 18.82 1.19 -30.96
N VAL A 580 19.97 1.23 -31.61
CA VAL A 580 20.79 2.45 -31.73
C VAL A 580 20.16 3.40 -32.75
N HIS A 581 20.06 4.67 -32.39
CA HIS A 581 19.54 5.73 -33.25
C HIS A 581 20.67 6.55 -33.85
N PHE A 582 20.56 6.99 -35.10
CA PHE A 582 21.61 7.74 -35.83
C PHE A 582 22.13 8.99 -35.10
N THR A 583 21.34 9.60 -34.20
CA THR A 583 21.81 10.71 -33.36
C THR A 583 22.97 10.33 -32.44
N ALA A 584 23.19 9.04 -32.17
CA ALA A 584 24.32 8.53 -31.41
C ALA A 584 25.66 8.74 -32.13
N GLU A 585 25.71 8.80 -33.46
CA GLU A 585 26.95 8.84 -34.27
C GLU A 585 27.92 9.95 -33.87
N ARG A 586 27.40 11.09 -33.41
CA ARG A 586 28.19 12.26 -32.99
C ARG A 586 28.50 12.28 -31.48
N SER A 587 28.08 11.26 -30.74
CA SER A 587 28.29 11.15 -29.29
C SER A 587 29.55 10.33 -28.97
N SER A 588 30.21 10.67 -27.86
CA SER A 588 31.28 9.87 -27.27
C SER A 588 30.85 8.44 -26.91
N TYR A 589 29.55 8.21 -26.69
CA TYR A 589 29.00 6.89 -26.34
C TYR A 589 28.73 5.98 -27.56
N TYR A 590 28.92 6.46 -28.80
CA TYR A 590 28.59 5.71 -30.03
C TYR A 590 29.23 4.32 -30.09
N LYS A 591 30.53 4.22 -29.78
CA LYS A 591 31.28 2.96 -29.80
C LYS A 591 30.71 1.94 -28.80
N SER A 592 30.29 2.39 -27.61
CA SER A 592 29.68 1.52 -26.60
C SER A 592 28.29 1.07 -27.01
N LEU A 593 27.49 1.96 -27.63
CA LEU A 593 26.17 1.65 -28.16
C LEU A 593 26.24 0.60 -29.28
N LEU A 594 27.13 0.78 -30.27
CA LEU A 594 27.34 -0.22 -31.33
C LEU A 594 27.81 -1.57 -30.78
N SER A 595 28.75 -1.57 -29.83
CA SER A 595 29.26 -2.81 -29.22
C SER A 595 28.16 -3.55 -28.44
N ALA A 596 27.26 -2.83 -27.78
CA ALA A 596 26.10 -3.40 -27.10
C ALA A 596 25.06 -3.93 -28.09
N GLU A 597 24.82 -3.21 -29.21
CA GLU A 597 23.84 -3.61 -30.22
C GLU A 597 24.28 -4.87 -30.96
N GLU A 598 25.56 -4.96 -31.33
CA GLU A 598 26.13 -6.13 -31.98
C GLU A 598 26.00 -7.38 -31.10
N ALA A 599 26.34 -7.26 -29.81
CA ALA A 599 26.17 -8.34 -28.83
C ALA A 599 24.69 -8.70 -28.57
N ALA A 600 23.75 -7.78 -28.79
CA ALA A 600 22.31 -8.04 -28.69
C ALA A 600 21.74 -8.70 -29.95
N LYS A 601 22.17 -8.26 -31.14
CA LYS A 601 21.82 -8.84 -32.45
C LYS A 601 22.26 -10.30 -32.56
N GLN A 602 23.49 -10.61 -32.14
CA GLN A 602 24.03 -11.97 -32.18
C GLN A 602 23.23 -12.98 -31.34
N LYS A 603 22.51 -12.53 -30.31
CA LYS A 603 21.64 -13.40 -29.49
C LYS A 603 20.30 -13.73 -30.17
N LYS A 604 19.87 -12.94 -31.17
CA LYS A 604 18.54 -13.03 -31.80
C LYS A 604 17.38 -13.15 -30.80
N GLU A 605 17.42 -12.32 -29.76
CA GLU A 605 16.38 -12.25 -28.72
C GLU A 605 15.65 -10.90 -28.74
N LYS A 606 14.42 -10.88 -28.23
CA LYS A 606 13.59 -9.68 -28.00
C LYS A 606 13.43 -8.79 -29.24
N VAL A 607 13.92 -7.55 -29.24
CA VAL A 607 13.81 -6.64 -30.40
C VAL A 607 14.59 -7.11 -31.65
N TRP A 608 15.35 -8.21 -31.51
CA TRP A 608 16.05 -8.94 -32.57
C TRP A 608 15.53 -10.38 -32.78
N ALA A 609 14.41 -10.78 -32.14
CA ALA A 609 13.86 -12.14 -32.25
C ALA A 609 13.46 -12.52 -33.68
N HIS A 610 12.98 -11.55 -34.47
CA HIS A 610 12.63 -11.70 -35.88
C HIS A 610 13.67 -10.98 -36.78
N TYR A 611 14.95 -10.97 -36.37
CA TYR A 611 16.02 -10.41 -37.19
C TYR A 611 16.51 -11.45 -38.20
N GLU A 612 15.93 -11.36 -39.39
CA GLU A 612 16.34 -12.06 -40.60
C GLU A 612 16.97 -11.07 -41.57
N GLU A 613 18.03 -11.51 -42.27
CA GLU A 613 18.32 -10.99 -43.59
C GLU A 613 17.25 -11.59 -44.52
N GLN A 614 16.44 -10.75 -45.18
CA GLN A 614 15.24 -11.14 -45.95
C GLN A 614 15.51 -12.18 -47.07
N PRO A 615 14.50 -12.92 -47.58
CA PRO A 615 13.03 -12.93 -47.29
C PRO A 615 12.56 -14.31 -46.72
N VAL A 616 11.27 -14.70 -46.52
CA VAL A 616 9.93 -14.32 -47.05
C VAL A 616 8.84 -14.41 -45.93
N GLU A 617 7.59 -14.06 -46.22
CA GLU A 617 6.43 -13.98 -45.32
C GLU A 617 5.73 -15.34 -44.98
N GLU A 618 5.08 -15.42 -43.81
CA GLU A 618 4.11 -16.49 -43.43
C GLU A 618 2.70 -15.92 -43.18
N VAL A 619 1.66 -16.66 -43.60
CA VAL A 619 0.25 -16.25 -43.51
C VAL A 619 -0.44 -16.76 -42.24
N THR A 620 -1.04 -15.86 -41.45
CA THR A 620 -1.80 -16.20 -40.23
C THR A 620 -3.20 -16.78 -40.51
N PRO A 621 -3.63 -17.86 -39.82
CA PRO A 621 -4.97 -18.43 -39.93
C PRO A 621 -6.03 -17.64 -39.14
N VAL A 622 -7.27 -17.64 -39.65
CA VAL A 622 -8.43 -16.91 -39.08
C VAL A 622 -9.43 -17.90 -38.45
N LEU A 623 -10.27 -17.44 -37.51
CA LEU A 623 -11.34 -18.23 -36.88
C LEU A 623 -12.40 -18.70 -37.90
N GLU A 624 -12.79 -19.98 -37.86
CA GLU A 624 -13.88 -20.49 -38.69
C GLU A 624 -15.26 -19.95 -38.26
N GLU A 625 -15.93 -19.23 -39.15
CA GLU A 625 -17.34 -18.86 -39.03
C GLU A 625 -18.25 -19.76 -39.87
N LYS A 626 -19.56 -19.73 -39.60
CA LYS A 626 -20.53 -20.61 -40.28
C LYS A 626 -20.99 -20.10 -41.66
N GLU A 627 -21.00 -18.79 -41.88
CA GLU A 627 -21.49 -18.15 -43.11
C GLU A 627 -20.67 -16.89 -43.42
N ARG A 628 -20.56 -16.50 -44.71
CA ARG A 628 -19.86 -15.27 -45.13
C ARG A 628 -20.67 -14.03 -44.72
N SER A 629 -20.08 -13.18 -43.89
CA SER A 629 -20.59 -11.83 -43.62
C SER A 629 -20.47 -10.97 -44.88
N ALA A 630 -21.59 -10.56 -45.46
CA ALA A 630 -21.65 -9.63 -46.59
C ALA A 630 -22.34 -8.31 -46.15
N SER A 631 -21.55 -7.37 -45.64
CA SER A 631 -21.96 -6.06 -45.14
C SER A 631 -21.22 -4.94 -45.90
N TYR A 632 -21.67 -4.69 -47.13
CA TYR A 632 -21.12 -3.66 -48.00
C TYR A 632 -21.43 -2.24 -47.48
N LYS A 633 -20.39 -1.41 -47.37
CA LYS A 633 -20.47 0.00 -46.94
C LYS A 633 -19.93 0.96 -48.00
N PRO A 634 -20.49 2.17 -48.14
CA PRO A 634 -19.98 3.17 -49.07
C PRO A 634 -18.64 3.73 -48.59
N VAL A 635 -17.62 3.63 -49.44
CA VAL A 635 -16.28 4.19 -49.21
C VAL A 635 -15.82 4.98 -50.43
N PHE A 636 -14.97 5.98 -50.22
CA PHE A 636 -14.34 6.73 -51.30
C PHE A 636 -12.89 6.30 -51.43
N VAL A 637 -12.49 5.75 -52.58
CA VAL A 637 -11.14 5.23 -52.82
C VAL A 637 -10.23 6.38 -53.20
N THR A 638 -9.19 6.65 -52.40
CA THR A 638 -8.31 7.82 -52.58
C THR A 638 -7.00 7.49 -53.28
N GLU A 639 -6.37 6.37 -52.93
CA GLU A 639 -5.05 5.99 -53.43
C GLU A 639 -4.98 4.48 -53.72
N ILE A 640 -4.33 4.12 -54.82
CA ILE A 640 -3.91 2.74 -55.12
C ILE A 640 -2.37 2.73 -55.06
N THR A 641 -1.77 1.69 -54.49
CA THR A 641 -0.31 1.58 -54.35
C THR A 641 0.28 0.55 -55.30
N ASP A 642 1.60 0.66 -55.54
CA ASP A 642 2.35 -0.21 -56.47
C ASP A 642 2.38 -1.71 -56.08
N ASP A 643 2.00 -2.02 -54.84
CA ASP A 643 1.83 -3.38 -54.28
C ASP A 643 0.36 -3.87 -54.31
N LEU A 644 -0.52 -3.15 -55.03
CA LEU A 644 -1.94 -3.46 -55.22
C LEU A 644 -2.81 -3.39 -53.93
N HIS A 645 -2.28 -2.77 -52.87
CA HIS A 645 -3.10 -2.23 -51.79
C HIS A 645 -3.79 -0.93 -52.21
N PHE A 646 -4.74 -0.47 -51.39
CA PHE A 646 -5.44 0.78 -51.62
C PHE A 646 -5.93 1.41 -50.30
N TYR A 647 -6.14 2.72 -50.35
CA TYR A 647 -6.65 3.51 -49.24
C TYR A 647 -8.04 4.03 -49.54
N VAL A 648 -8.91 4.01 -48.53
CA VAL A 648 -10.28 4.52 -48.63
C VAL A 648 -10.64 5.41 -47.44
N GLN A 649 -11.59 6.32 -47.68
CA GLN A 649 -12.28 7.12 -46.67
C GLN A 649 -13.72 6.60 -46.45
N ASP A 650 -14.22 6.70 -45.23
CA ASP A 650 -15.63 6.45 -44.91
C ASP A 650 -16.50 7.65 -45.33
N VAL A 651 -17.42 7.42 -46.27
CA VAL A 651 -18.30 8.44 -46.85
C VAL A 651 -19.18 9.12 -45.79
N GLU A 652 -19.60 8.43 -44.73
CA GLU A 652 -20.40 9.01 -43.64
C GLU A 652 -19.63 10.10 -42.88
N THR A 653 -18.29 10.04 -42.90
CA THR A 653 -17.41 10.96 -42.18
C THR A 653 -16.79 12.05 -43.06
N GLY A 654 -16.98 12.01 -44.38
CA GLY A 654 -16.39 12.97 -45.34
C GLY A 654 -16.67 14.44 -44.98
N THR A 655 -17.92 14.78 -44.62
CA THR A 655 -18.28 16.16 -44.23
C THR A 655 -17.62 16.65 -42.93
N GLN A 656 -17.07 15.74 -42.11
CA GLN A 656 -16.28 16.09 -40.93
C GLN A 656 -14.82 16.38 -41.31
N LEU A 657 -14.27 15.63 -42.27
CA LEU A 657 -12.95 15.88 -42.86
C LEU A 657 -12.91 17.23 -43.60
N GLU A 658 -13.92 17.53 -44.42
CA GLU A 658 -14.05 18.83 -45.11
C GLU A 658 -14.00 20.00 -44.12
N LYS A 659 -14.83 19.96 -43.08
CA LYS A 659 -14.85 20.99 -42.01
C LYS A 659 -13.53 21.06 -41.26
N LEU A 660 -12.86 19.93 -41.03
CA LEU A 660 -11.55 19.93 -40.38
C LEU A 660 -10.50 20.63 -41.26
N MET A 661 -10.46 20.30 -42.55
CA MET A 661 -9.54 20.89 -43.52
C MET A 661 -9.78 22.40 -43.67
N GLU A 662 -11.03 22.84 -43.81
CA GLU A 662 -11.39 24.27 -43.89
C GLU A 662 -10.92 25.03 -42.64
N ASN A 663 -11.27 24.56 -41.44
CA ASN A 663 -10.88 25.21 -40.19
C ASN A 663 -9.35 25.21 -39.99
N MET A 664 -8.68 24.11 -40.33
CA MET A 664 -7.22 23.99 -40.22
C MET A 664 -6.50 24.93 -41.19
N ARG A 665 -6.94 25.01 -42.44
CA ARG A 665 -6.35 25.90 -43.46
C ARG A 665 -6.56 27.37 -43.11
N ASN A 666 -7.73 27.74 -42.56
CA ASN A 666 -8.01 29.08 -42.06
C ASN A 666 -7.12 29.48 -40.85
N ASP A 667 -6.87 28.55 -39.92
CA ASP A 667 -5.94 28.79 -38.80
C ASP A 667 -4.49 28.92 -39.31
N ILE A 668 -4.06 28.06 -40.23
CA ILE A 668 -2.72 28.12 -40.85
C ILE A 668 -2.52 29.42 -41.65
N ALA A 669 -3.55 29.90 -42.35
CA ALA A 669 -3.49 31.18 -43.06
C ALA A 669 -3.37 32.37 -42.09
N SER A 670 -4.01 32.28 -40.92
CA SER A 670 -3.93 33.28 -39.84
C SER A 670 -2.60 33.20 -39.07
N HIS A 671 -2.01 32.01 -38.97
CA HIS A 671 -0.80 31.71 -38.22
C HIS A 671 0.21 30.90 -39.06
N PRO A 672 0.83 31.49 -40.11
CA PRO A 672 1.68 30.74 -41.03
C PRO A 672 2.87 30.04 -40.34
N PRO A 673 3.15 28.76 -40.64
CA PRO A 673 4.29 28.06 -40.09
C PRO A 673 5.60 28.70 -40.58
N VAL A 674 6.51 28.99 -39.64
CA VAL A 674 7.81 29.59 -39.95
C VAL A 674 8.69 28.56 -40.66
N GLU A 675 9.02 28.82 -41.93
CA GLU A 675 9.81 27.92 -42.78
C GLU A 675 11.13 27.52 -42.11
N GLY A 676 11.48 26.23 -42.20
CA GLY A 676 12.70 25.67 -41.62
C GLY A 676 12.74 25.56 -40.09
N SER A 677 11.81 26.17 -39.35
CA SER A 677 11.72 26.05 -37.88
C SER A 677 11.22 24.68 -37.41
N TYR A 678 10.51 23.96 -38.28
CA TYR A 678 9.99 22.63 -37.99
C TYR A 678 11.05 21.56 -38.23
N ALA A 679 11.61 21.02 -37.15
CA ALA A 679 12.48 19.84 -37.19
C ALA A 679 11.62 18.57 -37.12
N PRO A 680 11.39 17.82 -38.21
CA PRO A 680 10.56 16.61 -38.22
C PRO A 680 11.20 15.47 -37.42
N ARG A 681 10.37 14.57 -36.88
CA ARG A 681 10.81 13.31 -36.25
C ARG A 681 9.94 12.16 -36.73
N ARG A 682 10.54 10.96 -36.87
CA ARG A 682 9.82 9.74 -37.25
C ARG A 682 8.64 9.46 -36.31
N GLY A 683 7.46 9.26 -36.88
CA GLY A 683 6.18 9.08 -36.16
C GLY A 683 5.58 10.36 -35.55
N GLU A 684 6.14 11.54 -35.80
CA GLU A 684 5.51 12.81 -35.42
C GLU A 684 4.35 13.13 -36.37
N PHE A 685 3.20 13.52 -35.83
CA PHE A 685 2.10 14.08 -36.61
C PHE A 685 2.39 15.55 -36.93
N CYS A 686 2.20 15.94 -38.18
CA CYS A 686 2.51 17.24 -38.74
C CYS A 686 1.39 17.74 -39.65
N ILE A 687 1.52 18.97 -40.09
CA ILE A 687 0.88 19.43 -41.34
C ILE A 687 1.94 19.40 -42.45
N ALA A 688 1.53 18.98 -43.64
CA ALA A 688 2.37 18.96 -44.83
C ALA A 688 1.66 19.68 -45.98
N LYS A 689 2.40 20.51 -46.71
CA LYS A 689 1.88 21.25 -47.86
C LYS A 689 2.03 20.41 -49.12
N PHE A 690 0.94 19.94 -49.70
CA PHE A 690 0.90 19.05 -50.87
C PHE A 690 1.07 19.83 -52.19
N VAL A 691 1.25 19.14 -53.32
CA VAL A 691 1.59 19.75 -54.63
C VAL A 691 0.55 20.76 -55.15
N ASP A 692 -0.71 20.61 -54.74
CA ASP A 692 -1.82 21.55 -54.98
C ASP A 692 -1.64 22.91 -54.28
N GLY A 693 -0.72 23.00 -53.33
CA GLY A 693 -0.46 24.20 -52.52
C GLY A 693 -1.24 24.25 -51.21
N GLU A 694 -2.08 23.26 -50.92
CA GLU A 694 -2.90 23.18 -49.71
C GLU A 694 -2.22 22.43 -48.58
N TRP A 695 -2.68 22.67 -47.34
CA TRP A 695 -2.19 22.00 -46.15
C TRP A 695 -3.10 20.84 -45.73
N TYR A 696 -2.47 19.72 -45.41
CA TYR A 696 -3.10 18.47 -44.99
C TYR A 696 -2.43 17.91 -43.73
N ARG A 697 -3.13 17.04 -43.01
CA ARG A 697 -2.53 16.32 -41.87
C ARG A 697 -1.68 15.17 -42.40
N ALA A 698 -0.49 15.01 -41.81
CA ALA A 698 0.46 13.98 -42.22
C ALA A 698 1.17 13.36 -41.00
N ARG A 699 1.79 12.22 -41.22
CA ARG A 699 2.71 11.53 -40.31
C ARG A 699 4.07 11.43 -40.98
N VAL A 700 5.14 11.81 -40.27
CA VAL A 700 6.51 11.62 -40.77
C VAL A 700 6.88 10.14 -40.66
N GLU A 701 7.23 9.49 -41.78
CA GLU A 701 7.56 8.05 -41.83
C GLU A 701 9.07 7.80 -41.77
N LYS A 702 9.86 8.68 -42.39
CA LYS A 702 11.33 8.67 -42.43
C LYS A 702 11.86 10.09 -42.61
N VAL A 703 12.96 10.42 -41.93
CA VAL A 703 13.72 11.67 -42.14
C VAL A 703 15.07 11.28 -42.71
N GLU A 704 15.28 11.49 -44.02
CA GLU A 704 16.57 11.21 -44.67
C GLU A 704 17.51 12.42 -44.57
N SER A 705 16.95 13.63 -44.74
CA SER A 705 17.66 14.90 -44.50
C SER A 705 16.64 16.02 -44.28
N PRO A 706 17.05 17.24 -43.87
CA PRO A 706 16.14 18.39 -43.84
C PRO A 706 15.48 18.71 -45.19
N ALA A 707 16.10 18.31 -46.31
CA ALA A 707 15.55 18.48 -47.66
C ALA A 707 14.69 17.29 -48.14
N LYS A 708 14.71 16.15 -47.42
CA LYS A 708 14.02 14.91 -47.78
C LYS A 708 13.37 14.26 -46.56
N VAL A 709 12.09 14.51 -46.39
CA VAL A 709 11.25 13.98 -45.33
C VAL A 709 10.11 13.20 -45.98
N HIS A 710 10.05 11.90 -45.72
CA HIS A 710 8.95 11.06 -46.19
C HIS A 710 7.76 11.29 -45.27
N VAL A 711 6.64 11.72 -45.85
CA VAL A 711 5.37 11.90 -45.15
C VAL A 711 4.29 11.01 -45.75
N PHE A 712 3.38 10.57 -44.88
CA PHE A 712 2.16 9.85 -45.22
C PHE A 712 0.97 10.73 -44.85
N TYR A 713 0.09 11.01 -45.81
CA TYR A 713 -1.08 11.85 -45.60
C TYR A 713 -2.19 11.02 -44.93
N ILE A 714 -2.35 11.22 -43.61
CA ILE A 714 -3.16 10.33 -42.75
C ILE A 714 -4.65 10.30 -43.09
N ASP A 715 -5.10 11.25 -43.89
CA ASP A 715 -6.49 11.37 -44.33
C ASP A 715 -6.71 10.88 -45.77
N TYR A 716 -5.66 10.62 -46.55
CA TYR A 716 -5.75 10.29 -47.99
C TYR A 716 -4.94 9.06 -48.43
N GLY A 717 -3.96 8.59 -47.63
CA GLY A 717 -3.20 7.36 -47.91
C GLY A 717 -1.95 7.56 -48.77
N ASN A 718 -1.91 8.59 -49.60
CA ASN A 718 -0.77 8.90 -50.45
C ASN A 718 0.48 9.32 -49.64
N ARG A 719 1.65 9.20 -50.28
CA ARG A 719 2.96 9.50 -49.69
C ARG A 719 3.73 10.52 -50.53
N GLU A 720 4.55 11.35 -49.90
CA GLU A 720 5.40 12.32 -50.59
C GLU A 720 6.76 12.49 -49.90
N ILE A 721 7.80 12.86 -50.65
CA ILE A 721 9.10 13.26 -50.13
C ILE A 721 9.22 14.78 -50.22
N LEU A 722 9.14 15.45 -49.08
CA LEU A 722 9.11 16.92 -48.99
C LEU A 722 10.31 17.49 -48.22
N PRO A 723 10.74 18.73 -48.51
CA PRO A 723 11.66 19.47 -47.63
C PRO A 723 10.94 19.92 -46.36
N SER A 724 11.67 20.07 -45.26
CA SER A 724 11.10 20.49 -43.97
C SER A 724 10.50 21.91 -43.95
N SER A 725 10.79 22.73 -44.97
CA SER A 725 10.11 24.02 -45.20
C SER A 725 8.63 23.87 -45.59
N ARG A 726 8.23 22.74 -46.16
CA ARG A 726 6.82 22.42 -46.51
C ARG A 726 6.09 21.66 -45.39
N LEU A 727 6.69 21.61 -44.19
CA LEU A 727 6.14 20.93 -43.01
C LEU A 727 5.94 21.91 -41.85
N GLY A 728 4.91 21.66 -41.04
CA GLY A 728 4.60 22.43 -39.83
C GLY A 728 4.10 21.55 -38.70
N THR A 729 4.04 22.13 -37.50
CA THR A 729 3.44 21.47 -36.33
C THR A 729 1.93 21.36 -36.52
N LEU A 730 1.35 20.16 -36.34
CA LEU A 730 -0.11 19.98 -36.32
C LEU A 730 -0.71 20.63 -35.06
N PRO A 731 -1.58 21.66 -35.17
CA PRO A 731 -2.21 22.26 -34.00
C PRO A 731 -3.09 21.24 -33.26
N PRO A 732 -3.11 21.21 -31.92
CA PRO A 732 -3.89 20.21 -31.16
C PRO A 732 -5.38 20.19 -31.50
N ALA A 733 -5.95 21.33 -31.90
CA ALA A 733 -7.33 21.49 -32.33
C ALA A 733 -7.70 20.69 -33.61
N PHE A 734 -6.71 20.26 -34.40
CA PHE A 734 -6.90 19.46 -35.61
C PHE A 734 -6.25 18.06 -35.52
N SER A 735 -5.75 17.70 -34.33
CA SER A 735 -5.09 16.41 -34.10
C SER A 735 -6.05 15.22 -34.23
N THR A 736 -5.49 14.00 -34.30
CA THR A 736 -6.25 12.74 -34.36
C THR A 736 -7.18 12.51 -33.16
N ARG A 737 -7.07 13.31 -32.09
CA ARG A 737 -7.99 13.31 -30.94
C ARG A 737 -9.31 14.03 -31.21
N VAL A 738 -9.38 14.86 -32.24
CA VAL A 738 -10.57 15.66 -32.60
C VAL A 738 -11.32 14.99 -33.74
N LEU A 739 -10.60 14.57 -34.79
CA LEU A 739 -11.10 13.70 -35.85
C LEU A 739 -10.06 12.60 -36.10
N PRO A 740 -10.44 11.30 -36.15
CA PRO A 740 -9.55 10.19 -36.52
C PRO A 740 -8.74 10.43 -37.79
N ALA A 741 -7.72 9.60 -38.03
CA ALA A 741 -7.11 9.52 -39.36
C ALA A 741 -8.15 8.93 -40.34
N GLN A 742 -8.39 9.61 -41.46
CA GLN A 742 -9.54 9.30 -42.32
C GLN A 742 -9.25 8.27 -43.42
N ALA A 743 -7.98 8.00 -43.74
CA ALA A 743 -7.62 6.94 -44.69
C ALA A 743 -7.36 5.61 -43.98
N THR A 744 -7.99 4.55 -44.47
CA THR A 744 -7.77 3.17 -44.04
C THR A 744 -7.21 2.34 -45.19
N GLU A 745 -6.12 1.63 -44.94
CA GLU A 745 -5.45 0.73 -45.89
C GLU A 745 -6.18 -0.62 -45.96
N TYR A 746 -6.31 -1.17 -47.17
CA TYR A 746 -6.94 -2.46 -47.45
C TYR A 746 -6.23 -3.18 -48.60
N ALA A 747 -6.38 -4.51 -48.62
CA ALA A 747 -5.97 -5.38 -49.73
C ALA A 747 -7.20 -6.05 -50.36
N PHE A 748 -7.10 -6.48 -51.61
CA PHE A 748 -8.14 -7.31 -52.23
C PHE A 748 -8.15 -8.74 -51.64
N ALA A 749 -9.33 -9.25 -51.33
CA ALA A 749 -9.52 -10.65 -50.94
C ALA A 749 -9.50 -11.58 -52.16
N PHE A 750 -9.06 -12.82 -51.93
CA PHE A 750 -9.09 -13.94 -52.89
C PHE A 750 -8.29 -13.75 -54.18
N ILE A 751 -7.41 -12.74 -54.28
CA ILE A 751 -6.47 -12.57 -55.39
C ILE A 751 -5.04 -12.54 -54.87
N GLN A 752 -4.11 -13.06 -55.66
CA GLN A 752 -2.68 -13.00 -55.41
C GLN A 752 -2.10 -11.81 -56.20
N VAL A 753 -1.38 -10.92 -55.52
CA VAL A 753 -0.64 -9.83 -56.15
C VAL A 753 0.43 -10.41 -57.09
N PRO A 754 0.52 -9.95 -58.36
CA PRO A 754 1.55 -10.44 -59.27
C PRO A 754 2.97 -10.12 -58.77
N GLN A 755 3.84 -11.13 -58.77
CA GLN A 755 5.24 -10.98 -58.40
C GLN A 755 6.04 -10.26 -59.49
N ASP A 756 5.73 -10.58 -60.76
CA ASP A 756 6.24 -9.89 -61.93
C ASP A 756 5.83 -8.41 -61.93
N GLU A 757 6.79 -7.53 -62.26
CA GLU A 757 6.64 -6.07 -62.16
C GLU A 757 5.72 -5.50 -63.24
N ASP A 758 5.85 -5.98 -64.48
CA ASP A 758 4.99 -5.56 -65.60
C ASP A 758 3.54 -6.00 -65.35
N ALA A 759 3.33 -7.27 -64.99
CA ALA A 759 1.99 -7.79 -64.70
C ALA A 759 1.32 -7.13 -63.48
N ARG A 760 2.10 -6.75 -62.46
CA ARG A 760 1.58 -5.98 -61.32
C ARG A 760 1.21 -4.57 -61.74
N THR A 761 2.01 -3.93 -62.59
CA THR A 761 1.72 -2.60 -63.14
C THR A 761 0.44 -2.62 -63.97
N ASP A 762 0.26 -3.58 -64.88
CA ASP A 762 -0.98 -3.75 -65.66
C ASP A 762 -2.22 -3.93 -64.75
N ALA A 763 -2.08 -4.68 -63.65
CA ALA A 763 -3.14 -4.86 -62.67
C ALA A 763 -3.44 -3.57 -61.87
N VAL A 764 -2.42 -2.84 -61.41
CA VAL A 764 -2.55 -1.55 -60.73
C VAL A 764 -3.20 -0.51 -61.65
N ASP A 765 -2.75 -0.37 -62.89
CA ASP A 765 -3.30 0.56 -63.88
C ASP A 765 -4.78 0.29 -64.16
N SER A 766 -5.19 -0.98 -64.19
CA SER A 766 -6.59 -1.38 -64.33
C SER A 766 -7.42 -0.92 -63.12
N VAL A 767 -6.94 -1.14 -61.89
CA VAL A 767 -7.60 -0.68 -60.66
C VAL A 767 -7.63 0.84 -60.56
N VAL A 768 -6.54 1.54 -60.90
CA VAL A 768 -6.44 3.00 -60.92
C VAL A 768 -7.49 3.59 -61.85
N ARG A 769 -7.57 3.09 -63.09
CA ARG A 769 -8.54 3.50 -64.11
C ARG A 769 -9.99 3.31 -63.67
N ASP A 770 -10.28 2.22 -62.96
CA ASP A 770 -11.66 1.80 -62.68
C ASP A 770 -12.20 2.29 -61.33
N ILE A 771 -11.36 2.51 -60.31
CA ILE A 771 -11.84 2.89 -58.97
C ILE A 771 -11.13 4.06 -58.29
N GLN A 772 -9.93 4.51 -58.68
CA GLN A 772 -9.26 5.59 -57.95
C GLN A 772 -10.05 6.91 -58.07
N ASN A 773 -10.21 7.63 -56.95
CA ASN A 773 -11.04 8.82 -56.82
C ASN A 773 -12.53 8.60 -57.13
N THR A 774 -13.04 7.38 -56.90
CA THR A 774 -14.47 7.04 -57.05
C THR A 774 -15.08 6.53 -55.74
N GLN A 775 -16.42 6.53 -55.67
CA GLN A 775 -17.14 5.88 -54.58
C GLN A 775 -17.40 4.41 -54.92
N CYS A 776 -16.98 3.50 -54.03
CA CYS A 776 -17.21 2.07 -54.13
C CYS A 776 -18.01 1.55 -52.91
N LEU A 777 -18.41 0.29 -52.98
CA LEU A 777 -18.99 -0.45 -51.87
C LEU A 777 -17.96 -1.49 -51.38
N LEU A 778 -17.56 -1.42 -50.12
CA LEU A 778 -16.53 -2.28 -49.52
C LEU A 778 -17.15 -3.26 -48.52
N ASN A 779 -16.79 -4.55 -48.61
CA ASN A 779 -17.04 -5.56 -47.59
C ASN A 779 -15.73 -6.13 -47.05
N VAL A 780 -15.54 -6.13 -45.73
CA VAL A 780 -14.36 -6.77 -45.10
C VAL A 780 -14.60 -8.28 -45.02
N GLU A 781 -13.72 -9.07 -45.65
CA GLU A 781 -13.82 -10.53 -45.67
C GLU A 781 -13.06 -11.16 -44.51
N HIS A 782 -11.80 -10.77 -44.31
CA HIS A 782 -10.98 -11.23 -43.19
C HIS A 782 -9.86 -10.24 -42.83
N LEU A 783 -9.26 -10.42 -41.66
CA LEU A 783 -8.03 -9.73 -41.27
C LEU A 783 -6.81 -10.50 -41.82
N SER A 784 -5.67 -9.81 -41.96
CA SER A 784 -4.35 -10.41 -42.23
C SER A 784 -3.33 -9.91 -41.19
N ALA A 785 -2.07 -10.32 -41.32
CA ALA A 785 -0.97 -9.78 -40.52
C ALA A 785 -0.62 -8.31 -40.88
N GLY A 786 -1.03 -7.83 -42.06
CA GLY A 786 -0.91 -6.45 -42.51
C GLY A 786 -2.23 -5.69 -42.40
N CYS A 787 -2.83 -5.33 -43.54
CA CYS A 787 -4.14 -4.69 -43.62
C CYS A 787 -5.29 -5.71 -43.81
N PRO A 788 -6.56 -5.35 -43.58
CA PRO A 788 -7.68 -6.27 -43.83
C PRO A 788 -7.86 -6.56 -45.33
N HIS A 789 -8.28 -7.78 -45.66
CA HIS A 789 -8.62 -8.17 -47.03
C HIS A 789 -10.12 -8.02 -47.26
N VAL A 790 -10.48 -7.42 -48.39
CA VAL A 790 -11.85 -6.94 -48.68
C VAL A 790 -12.28 -7.25 -50.11
N THR A 791 -13.58 -7.34 -50.36
CA THR A 791 -14.14 -7.25 -51.73
C THR A 791 -14.73 -5.88 -51.96
N LEU A 792 -14.38 -5.27 -53.10
CA LEU A 792 -14.97 -4.03 -53.59
C LEU A 792 -16.01 -4.31 -54.66
N GLN A 793 -17.10 -3.55 -54.62
CA GLN A 793 -18.11 -3.48 -55.69
C GLN A 793 -18.21 -2.05 -56.24
N PHE A 794 -18.34 -1.94 -57.56
CA PHE A 794 -18.73 -0.67 -58.20
C PHE A 794 -20.09 -0.20 -57.67
N ALA A 795 -20.25 1.10 -57.39
CA ALA A 795 -21.50 1.63 -56.81
C ALA A 795 -22.74 1.37 -57.69
N ASP A 796 -22.60 1.50 -59.01
CA ASP A 796 -23.72 1.37 -59.96
C ASP A 796 -24.00 -0.08 -60.36
N SER A 797 -23.00 -0.76 -60.93
CA SER A 797 -23.16 -2.12 -61.49
C SER A 797 -23.16 -3.22 -60.42
N LYS A 798 -22.61 -2.93 -59.23
CA LYS A 798 -22.33 -3.89 -58.15
C LYS A 798 -21.46 -5.08 -58.58
N GLY A 799 -20.73 -4.94 -59.69
CA GLY A 799 -19.72 -5.89 -60.11
C GLY A 799 -18.56 -5.90 -59.11
N ASP A 800 -18.11 -7.10 -58.74
CA ASP A 800 -16.93 -7.29 -57.90
C ASP A 800 -15.66 -6.93 -58.70
N VAL A 801 -14.89 -5.98 -58.17
CA VAL A 801 -13.70 -5.39 -58.82
C VAL A 801 -12.54 -6.41 -58.85
N GLY A 802 -12.30 -7.12 -57.75
CA GLY A 802 -11.23 -8.12 -57.66
C GLY A 802 -11.51 -9.32 -58.55
N LEU A 803 -12.77 -9.76 -58.62
CA LEU A 803 -13.22 -10.76 -59.58
C LEU A 803 -13.12 -10.27 -61.04
N GLY A 804 -13.22 -8.95 -61.28
CA GLY A 804 -12.96 -8.32 -62.58
C GLY A 804 -11.54 -8.57 -63.07
N LEU A 805 -10.54 -8.27 -62.22
CA LEU A 805 -9.12 -8.51 -62.52
C LEU A 805 -8.83 -9.99 -62.84
N VAL A 806 -9.48 -10.92 -62.13
CA VAL A 806 -9.38 -12.36 -62.41
C VAL A 806 -9.99 -12.74 -63.76
N LYS A 807 -11.14 -12.16 -64.12
CA LYS A 807 -11.79 -12.38 -65.44
C LYS A 807 -10.97 -11.83 -66.60
N GLU A 808 -10.26 -10.73 -66.39
CA GLU A 808 -9.32 -10.16 -67.36
C GLU A 808 -7.96 -10.89 -67.38
N GLY A 809 -7.72 -11.83 -66.45
CA GLY A 809 -6.45 -12.56 -66.36
C GLY A 809 -5.27 -11.70 -65.92
N LEU A 810 -5.52 -10.56 -65.24
CA LEU A 810 -4.49 -9.66 -64.72
C LEU A 810 -3.88 -10.17 -63.40
N VAL A 811 -4.63 -10.97 -62.64
CA VAL A 811 -4.21 -11.54 -61.35
C VAL A 811 -4.61 -13.01 -61.24
N MET A 812 -3.94 -13.75 -60.36
CA MET A 812 -4.31 -15.11 -59.97
C MET A 812 -5.20 -15.11 -58.73
N VAL A 813 -5.88 -16.23 -58.46
CA VAL A 813 -6.74 -16.43 -57.29
C VAL A 813 -5.94 -16.94 -56.09
N GLU A 814 -6.02 -16.25 -54.95
CA GLU A 814 -5.53 -16.76 -53.66
C GLU A 814 -6.61 -17.64 -53.01
N VAL A 815 -6.31 -18.93 -52.85
CA VAL A 815 -7.27 -19.92 -52.33
C VAL A 815 -7.30 -19.90 -50.80
N ARG A 816 -8.42 -19.42 -50.24
CA ARG A 816 -8.75 -19.53 -48.81
C ARG A 816 -9.39 -20.89 -48.49
N LYS A 817 -9.11 -21.43 -47.32
CA LYS A 817 -9.52 -22.80 -46.88
C LYS A 817 -10.75 -22.78 -45.97
N GLU A 818 -11.10 -21.62 -45.44
CA GLU A 818 -12.16 -21.40 -44.46
C GLU A 818 -13.54 -21.58 -45.11
N LYS A 819 -14.43 -22.35 -44.45
CA LYS A 819 -15.70 -22.82 -45.01
C LYS A 819 -16.61 -21.69 -45.52
N GLN A 820 -16.60 -20.53 -44.84
CA GLN A 820 -17.36 -19.35 -45.23
C GLN A 820 -17.02 -18.85 -46.65
N PHE A 821 -15.78 -19.03 -47.11
CA PHE A 821 -15.32 -18.54 -48.41
C PHE A 821 -15.49 -19.55 -49.56
N GLN A 822 -15.87 -20.81 -49.27
CA GLN A 822 -15.91 -21.88 -50.27
C GLN A 822 -16.71 -21.51 -51.53
N LYS A 823 -17.84 -20.80 -51.39
CA LYS A 823 -18.66 -20.37 -52.54
C LYS A 823 -17.97 -19.31 -53.41
N VAL A 824 -17.37 -18.29 -52.79
CA VAL A 824 -16.72 -17.18 -53.52
C VAL A 824 -15.39 -17.61 -54.12
N VAL A 825 -14.61 -18.44 -53.42
CA VAL A 825 -13.39 -19.05 -53.98
C VAL A 825 -13.70 -19.91 -55.21
N THR A 826 -14.79 -20.69 -55.22
CA THR A 826 -15.23 -21.42 -56.42
C THR A 826 -15.61 -20.47 -57.57
N GLU A 827 -16.27 -19.35 -57.30
CA GLU A 827 -16.60 -18.33 -58.33
C GLU A 827 -15.33 -17.70 -58.93
N TYR A 828 -14.37 -17.33 -58.10
CA TYR A 828 -13.07 -16.80 -58.52
C TYR A 828 -12.27 -17.82 -59.34
N LEU A 829 -12.20 -19.09 -58.90
CA LEU A 829 -11.53 -20.15 -59.66
C LEU A 829 -12.17 -20.42 -61.02
N ASN A 830 -13.51 -20.39 -61.11
CA ASN A 830 -14.22 -20.52 -62.39
C ASN A 830 -13.92 -19.34 -63.34
N ALA A 831 -13.80 -18.12 -62.81
CA ALA A 831 -13.39 -16.96 -63.59
C ALA A 831 -11.94 -17.10 -64.09
N GLN A 832 -11.02 -17.56 -63.24
CA GLN A 832 -9.62 -17.79 -63.61
C GLN A 832 -9.49 -18.85 -64.72
N GLU A 833 -10.22 -19.98 -64.62
CA GLU A 833 -10.19 -21.03 -65.66
C GLU A 833 -10.78 -20.53 -66.99
N SER A 834 -11.73 -19.60 -66.94
CA SER A 834 -12.27 -18.93 -68.13
C SER A 834 -11.23 -18.01 -68.78
N ALA A 835 -10.55 -17.18 -67.99
CA ALA A 835 -9.48 -16.29 -68.46
C ALA A 835 -8.29 -17.07 -69.04
N LYS A 836 -7.93 -18.18 -68.39
CA LYS A 836 -6.91 -19.15 -68.83
C LYS A 836 -7.29 -19.81 -70.16
N SER A 837 -8.52 -20.29 -70.29
CA SER A 837 -9.03 -20.87 -71.53
C SER A 837 -9.06 -19.87 -72.69
N ALA A 838 -9.33 -18.59 -72.39
CA ALA A 838 -9.31 -17.49 -73.35
C ALA A 838 -7.91 -16.89 -73.60
N ARG A 839 -6.86 -17.36 -72.89
CA ARG A 839 -5.47 -16.87 -72.97
C ARG A 839 -5.31 -15.36 -72.75
N LEU A 840 -6.04 -14.82 -71.77
CA LEU A 840 -5.99 -13.39 -71.43
C LEU A 840 -4.78 -13.06 -70.56
N ASN A 841 -4.11 -11.94 -70.84
CA ASN A 841 -3.03 -11.33 -70.05
C ASN A 841 -1.99 -12.33 -69.50
N LEU A 842 -2.00 -12.68 -68.20
CA LEU A 842 -1.06 -13.65 -67.60
C LEU A 842 -1.03 -15.00 -68.34
N TRP A 843 -2.14 -15.39 -68.96
CA TRP A 843 -2.32 -16.67 -69.65
C TRP A 843 -1.97 -16.64 -71.15
N ARG A 844 -1.48 -15.49 -71.67
CA ARG A 844 -1.23 -15.29 -73.11
C ARG A 844 -0.22 -16.27 -73.72
N TYR A 845 0.70 -16.81 -72.91
CA TYR A 845 1.73 -17.76 -73.33
C TYR A 845 1.47 -19.22 -72.88
N GLY A 846 0.45 -19.48 -72.07
CA GLY A 846 0.17 -20.79 -71.47
C GLY A 846 0.06 -20.74 -69.93
N ASP A 847 0.03 -21.90 -69.28
CA ASP A 847 0.10 -21.98 -67.81
C ASP A 847 1.57 -22.12 -67.39
N PHE A 848 2.22 -20.99 -67.11
CA PHE A 848 3.63 -20.91 -66.72
C PHE A 848 3.97 -21.72 -65.45
N ARG A 849 2.97 -22.10 -64.65
CA ARG A 849 3.15 -22.94 -63.45
C ARG A 849 3.33 -24.43 -63.77
N ALA A 850 3.20 -24.82 -65.04
CA ALA A 850 3.41 -26.20 -65.48
C ALA A 850 4.90 -26.53 -65.74
N ASP A 851 5.71 -25.52 -66.11
CA ASP A 851 7.10 -25.75 -66.56
C ASP A 851 8.09 -25.92 -65.39
N ASP A 852 7.80 -25.36 -64.22
CA ASP A 852 8.63 -25.51 -63.00
C ASP A 852 8.50 -26.89 -62.31
N ALA A 853 7.66 -27.79 -62.83
CA ALA A 853 7.26 -29.00 -62.11
C ALA A 853 8.12 -30.26 -62.34
N ASP A 854 8.86 -30.40 -63.46
CA ASP A 854 9.55 -31.68 -63.77
C ASP A 854 10.87 -31.62 -64.61
N GLU A 855 11.26 -30.52 -65.28
CA GLU A 855 12.37 -30.60 -66.28
C GLU A 855 13.79 -30.20 -65.78
N PHE A 856 13.94 -29.52 -64.64
CA PHE A 856 15.27 -29.22 -64.06
C PHE A 856 15.34 -29.61 -62.57
N GLY A 857 15.73 -30.86 -62.31
CA GLY A 857 15.73 -31.48 -60.98
C GLY A 857 16.68 -30.85 -59.94
N TYR A 858 16.23 -29.77 -59.29
CA TYR A 858 16.76 -29.27 -58.03
C TYR A 858 15.72 -29.43 -56.92
N SER A 859 15.80 -30.56 -56.21
CA SER A 859 15.16 -30.71 -54.91
C SER A 859 16.03 -30.10 -53.81
N ARG A 860 15.45 -29.17 -53.03
CA ARG A 860 15.84 -28.88 -51.65
C ARG A 860 14.62 -28.48 -50.83
#